data_AF-A0A9D2SNT9-F1
#
_entry.id   AF-A0A9D2SNT9-F1
#
_cell.length_a   1.000
_cell.length_b   1.000
_cell.length_c   1.000
_cell.angle_alpha   90.00
_cell.angle_beta   90.00
_cell.angle_gamma   90.00
#
_symmetry.space_group_name_H-M   'P 1'
#
loop_
_entity.id
_entity.type
_entity.pdbx_description
1 polymer ?
#
loop_
_entity_poly.entity_id
_entity_poly.type
_entity_poly.pdbx_seq_one_letter_code
_entity_poly.pdbx_strand_id
1 'polypeptide(L)'
;MVSENYKIGRGVPTWRDGSAQSISFVVTEDCNLRCKYCYITHKSTNEKMSFDVARQFIDYILSGKVHCAPAVILDFIGGEPFLEVDLIDQICDYFKIKTYELQHPWFWNYRFNFSTNGINFGSQKVQNYLMKNKGKVSVCLTIDGNKEKHDLQRVFPDGTGSYDSVVANIPLYLKEFSPNTKVTYASDDLIYLKDSIVNLWNLGITEVAANVVFEDVWKEGDDTILEDQLKQLADYILENGLYRKVRCTFFSDSIGGYLKEQFLDKPTCGAGKMIALGPDGKFYPCIRYKDYSLNDKKEWLIGDITHGLDMEKIRPFMVAGNRFQSDPECLSCPVGQGCSHCQGFNYDEADTDTNFQRAKYICKMHKARVRANEYYFAQLQNRYGIKRAWHPDRRKMYFLLSDNYVNFCCYRNERTLESTTMDIRMLERGLNYCIENFFEAVLIHPKARIIDITLPQIKEFSVCHMVSGSLYDEASRRYCNVLPVFEAGEADTASGPQIDNCVLNITETNIRSLAGEVISLLRKAQRVNVNIHELSPSFPEQEYREQLIKIEQVLIGFPSKECNLITDRLYLKNFSNCKAGERAFTLAPNGDIYTCAGLYEAGLEQSIGNLQYGMTNHKNPQLYSMKYHPICQTCDAYQCRNCIYQNKKGTAEVNVSPSYQCRKSHIEREVSQKYQTDIAWPGERIPDISYLDPISNIPGIQNSTYSFYQT
;
A
#
# COMPACT_ATOMS: atom_id res chain seq x y z
N MET A 1 0.87 -10.83 -17.94
CA MET A 1 -0.53 -11.33 -17.95
C MET A 1 -0.90 -11.86 -16.55
N VAL A 2 -1.13 -10.98 -15.58
CA VAL A 2 -1.49 -11.33 -14.17
C VAL A 2 -2.91 -10.85 -13.82
N SER A 3 -3.66 -10.35 -14.81
CA SER A 3 -4.82 -9.46 -14.60
C SER A 3 -6.17 -10.14 -14.41
N GLU A 4 -6.29 -11.47 -14.47
CA GLU A 4 -7.61 -12.13 -14.47
C GLU A 4 -7.93 -12.99 -13.23
N ASN A 5 -7.00 -13.12 -12.28
CA ASN A 5 -7.20 -14.10 -11.19
C ASN A 5 -8.25 -13.69 -10.14
N TYR A 6 -8.51 -12.39 -9.93
CA TYR A 6 -9.53 -11.86 -9.02
C TYR A 6 -9.93 -10.42 -9.38
N LYS A 7 -11.18 -10.03 -9.07
CA LYS A 7 -11.72 -8.67 -9.13
C LYS A 7 -11.76 -7.98 -7.76
N ILE A 8 -12.14 -8.68 -6.69
CA ILE A 8 -12.11 -8.13 -5.32
C ILE A 8 -10.67 -7.95 -4.89
N GLY A 9 -10.31 -6.70 -4.56
CA GLY A 9 -8.93 -6.30 -4.32
C GLY A 9 -8.33 -5.48 -5.46
N ARG A 10 -8.93 -5.44 -6.66
CA ARG A 10 -8.43 -4.61 -7.76
C ARG A 10 -9.09 -3.23 -7.75
N GLY A 11 -8.29 -2.20 -8.03
CA GLY A 11 -8.80 -0.85 -8.28
C GLY A 11 -9.91 -0.83 -9.34
N VAL A 12 -10.84 0.09 -9.17
CA VAL A 12 -11.90 0.37 -10.15
C VAL A 12 -11.30 1.28 -11.23
N PRO A 13 -11.40 0.94 -12.52
CA PRO A 13 -10.96 1.82 -13.59
C PRO A 13 -11.70 3.16 -13.52
N THR A 14 -10.95 4.25 -13.60
CA THR A 14 -11.50 5.60 -13.66
C THR A 14 -11.58 6.07 -15.10
N TRP A 15 -12.51 6.98 -15.40
CA TRP A 15 -12.63 7.52 -16.75
C TRP A 15 -11.35 8.28 -17.15
N ARG A 16 -10.83 7.98 -18.35
CA ARG A 16 -9.56 8.52 -18.85
C ARG A 16 -8.40 8.31 -17.86
N ASP A 17 -8.41 7.18 -17.14
CA ASP A 17 -7.39 6.80 -16.16
C ASP A 17 -7.16 7.84 -15.05
N GLY A 18 -8.18 8.65 -14.77
CA GLY A 18 -8.12 9.70 -13.75
C GLY A 18 -7.38 10.97 -14.18
N SER A 19 -7.06 11.10 -15.48
CA SER A 19 -6.40 12.30 -16.03
C SER A 19 -7.38 13.45 -16.36
N ALA A 20 -8.69 13.22 -16.22
CA ALA A 20 -9.68 14.25 -16.48
C ALA A 20 -9.70 15.34 -15.40
N GLN A 21 -9.83 16.59 -15.83
CA GLN A 21 -10.08 17.73 -14.95
C GLN A 21 -11.46 17.57 -14.31
N SER A 22 -11.56 17.70 -12.99
CA SER A 22 -12.86 17.66 -12.30
C SER A 22 -13.30 19.08 -11.92
N ILE A 23 -14.54 19.42 -12.29
CA ILE A 23 -15.17 20.71 -12.00
C ILE A 23 -16.53 20.42 -11.36
N SER A 24 -16.70 20.82 -10.10
CA SER A 24 -17.91 20.54 -9.34
C SER A 24 -18.84 21.75 -9.32
N PHE A 25 -20.12 21.54 -9.55
CA PHE A 25 -21.17 22.55 -9.43
C PHE A 25 -22.05 22.18 -8.24
N VAL A 26 -22.05 23.00 -7.18
CA VAL A 26 -22.99 22.89 -6.06
C VAL A 26 -24.28 23.57 -6.50
N VAL A 27 -25.21 22.83 -7.10
CA VAL A 27 -26.40 23.44 -7.72
C VAL A 27 -27.47 23.85 -6.72
N THR A 28 -27.47 23.23 -5.54
CA THR A 28 -28.36 23.54 -4.41
C THR A 28 -27.74 23.06 -3.11
N GLU A 29 -28.03 23.74 -2.01
CA GLU A 29 -27.70 23.27 -0.66
C GLU A 29 -28.81 22.39 -0.06
N ASP A 30 -29.96 22.30 -0.73
CA ASP A 30 -31.07 21.49 -0.28
C ASP A 30 -30.89 20.02 -0.65
N CYS A 31 -31.47 19.16 0.18
CA CYS A 31 -31.56 17.73 -0.04
C CYS A 31 -32.93 17.27 0.45
N ASN A 32 -33.58 16.37 -0.27
CA ASN A 32 -34.79 15.71 0.22
C ASN A 32 -34.51 14.65 1.30
N LEU A 33 -33.25 14.43 1.71
CA LEU A 33 -32.86 13.58 2.83
C LEU A 33 -32.08 14.35 3.91
N ARG A 34 -32.10 13.83 5.14
CA ARG A 34 -31.35 14.28 6.32
C ARG A 34 -30.45 13.16 6.83
N CYS A 35 -29.58 12.63 5.96
CA CYS A 35 -28.72 11.51 6.33
C CYS A 35 -27.83 11.87 7.52
N LYS A 36 -27.76 10.99 8.53
CA LYS A 36 -27.11 11.28 9.82
C LYS A 36 -25.58 11.38 9.73
N TYR A 37 -24.94 10.59 8.87
CA TYR A 37 -23.49 10.65 8.62
C TYR A 37 -23.08 11.70 7.59
N CYS A 38 -24.02 12.50 7.07
CA CYS A 38 -23.72 13.40 5.96
C CYS A 38 -22.77 14.50 6.40
N TYR A 39 -21.67 14.65 5.69
CA TYR A 39 -20.71 15.72 5.96
C TYR A 39 -21.24 17.12 5.60
N ILE A 40 -22.36 17.23 4.89
CA ILE A 40 -23.07 18.49 4.63
C ILE A 40 -24.06 18.67 5.78
N THR A 41 -23.61 19.36 6.83
CA THR A 41 -24.30 19.50 8.11
C THR A 41 -25.31 20.65 8.12
N HIS A 42 -25.07 21.71 7.34
CA HIS A 42 -25.90 22.92 7.32
C HIS A 42 -26.70 23.06 6.01
N LYS A 43 -27.58 22.11 5.70
CA LYS A 43 -28.44 22.14 4.50
C LYS A 43 -29.43 23.31 4.55
N SER A 44 -29.63 23.99 3.43
CA SER A 44 -30.53 25.15 3.28
C SER A 44 -31.47 24.97 2.08
N THR A 45 -32.75 25.27 2.27
CA THR A 45 -33.77 25.23 1.20
C THR A 45 -33.73 26.44 0.27
N ASN A 46 -33.03 27.51 0.66
CA ASN A 46 -33.09 28.81 -0.03
C ASN A 46 -31.87 29.11 -0.89
N GLU A 47 -30.83 28.29 -0.81
CA GLU A 47 -29.56 28.50 -1.51
C GLU A 47 -29.49 27.63 -2.78
N LYS A 48 -29.91 28.23 -3.88
CA LYS A 48 -29.94 27.62 -5.23
C LYS A 48 -29.10 28.44 -6.19
N MET A 49 -28.26 27.74 -6.97
CA MET A 49 -27.44 28.37 -8.01
C MET A 49 -28.32 28.96 -9.11
N SER A 50 -28.02 30.18 -9.55
CA SER A 50 -28.65 30.75 -10.74
C SER A 50 -27.91 30.31 -12.01
N PHE A 51 -28.62 30.24 -13.14
CA PHE A 51 -27.99 29.94 -14.42
C PHE A 51 -26.90 30.96 -14.78
N ASP A 52 -27.08 32.24 -14.44
CA ASP A 52 -26.08 33.28 -14.72
C ASP A 52 -24.77 33.08 -13.97
N VAL A 53 -24.80 32.55 -12.74
CA VAL A 53 -23.58 32.20 -12.00
C VAL A 53 -22.83 31.07 -12.71
N ALA A 54 -23.53 29.99 -13.08
CA ALA A 54 -22.92 28.87 -13.79
C ALA A 54 -22.39 29.28 -15.18
N ARG A 55 -23.13 30.12 -15.90
CA ARG A 55 -22.75 30.68 -17.20
C ARG A 55 -21.44 31.47 -17.12
N GLN A 56 -21.36 32.41 -16.19
CA GLN A 56 -20.15 33.22 -15.96
C GLN A 56 -18.95 32.35 -15.59
N PHE A 57 -19.16 31.32 -14.77
CA PHE A 57 -18.10 30.40 -14.43
C PHE A 57 -17.61 29.59 -15.65
N ILE A 58 -18.52 29.08 -16.49
CA ILE A 58 -18.16 28.38 -17.74
C ILE A 58 -17.37 29.29 -18.66
N ASP A 59 -17.81 30.54 -18.85
CA ASP A 59 -17.09 31.53 -19.65
C ASP A 59 -15.69 31.79 -19.08
N TYR A 60 -15.56 31.88 -17.75
CA TYR A 60 -14.27 32.06 -17.08
C TYR A 60 -13.32 30.87 -17.29
N ILE A 61 -13.75 29.63 -17.05
CA ILE A 61 -12.89 28.44 -17.21
C ILE A 61 -12.48 28.21 -18.67
N LEU A 62 -13.32 28.60 -19.64
CA LEU A 62 -13.03 28.50 -21.07
C LEU A 62 -12.26 29.70 -21.63
N SER A 63 -11.99 30.73 -20.82
CA SER A 63 -11.29 31.95 -21.25
C SER A 63 -9.80 31.76 -21.58
N GLY A 64 -9.23 30.59 -21.30
CA GLY A 64 -7.81 30.30 -21.45
C GLY A 64 -6.93 30.76 -20.29
N LYS A 65 -7.51 31.38 -19.25
CA LYS A 65 -6.81 31.82 -18.03
C LYS A 65 -6.52 30.67 -17.05
N VAL A 66 -7.14 29.52 -17.25
CA VAL A 66 -7.01 28.34 -16.38
C VAL A 66 -6.36 27.22 -17.17
N HIS A 67 -5.47 26.46 -16.53
CA HIS A 67 -4.93 25.27 -17.14
C HIS A 67 -6.00 24.18 -17.25
N CYS A 68 -6.21 23.65 -18.46
CA CYS A 68 -7.23 22.63 -18.74
C CYS A 68 -6.57 21.30 -19.10
N ALA A 69 -6.93 20.23 -18.40
CA ALA A 69 -6.55 18.88 -18.82
C ALA A 69 -7.22 18.51 -20.16
N PRO A 70 -6.77 17.48 -20.90
CA PRO A 70 -7.35 17.10 -22.19
C PRO A 70 -8.82 16.65 -22.14
N ALA A 71 -9.29 16.20 -20.98
CA ALA A 71 -10.66 15.76 -20.74
C ALA A 71 -11.22 16.42 -19.48
N VAL A 72 -12.55 16.53 -19.39
CA VAL A 72 -13.23 17.17 -18.25
C VAL A 72 -14.43 16.35 -17.76
N ILE A 73 -14.58 16.33 -16.44
CA ILE A 73 -15.77 15.86 -15.74
C ILE A 73 -16.44 17.09 -15.13
N LEU A 74 -17.68 17.35 -15.52
CA LEU A 74 -18.54 18.29 -14.82
C LEU A 74 -19.35 17.48 -13.81
N ASP A 75 -18.99 17.61 -12.54
CA ASP A 75 -19.60 16.90 -11.42
C ASP A 75 -20.71 17.76 -10.83
N PHE A 76 -21.95 17.31 -10.91
CA PHE A 76 -23.09 17.99 -10.31
C PHE A 76 -23.35 17.41 -8.93
N ILE A 77 -23.21 18.27 -7.93
CA ILE A 77 -23.34 17.96 -6.52
C ILE A 77 -24.23 19.02 -5.85
N GLY A 78 -24.43 18.89 -4.55
CA GLY A 78 -25.27 19.77 -3.74
C GLY A 78 -25.60 19.04 -2.45
N GLY A 79 -26.75 19.38 -1.86
CA GLY A 79 -27.46 18.42 -1.02
C GLY A 79 -27.99 17.25 -1.86
N GLU A 80 -28.80 17.51 -2.89
CA GLU A 80 -29.22 16.54 -3.91
C GLU A 80 -29.32 17.20 -5.31
N PRO A 81 -28.47 16.82 -6.29
CA PRO A 81 -28.43 17.51 -7.58
C PRO A 81 -29.71 17.35 -8.42
N PHE A 82 -30.43 16.23 -8.33
CA PHE A 82 -31.63 16.01 -9.15
C PHE A 82 -32.86 16.82 -8.73
N LEU A 83 -32.79 17.55 -7.62
CA LEU A 83 -33.78 18.62 -7.34
C LEU A 83 -33.71 19.73 -8.40
N GLU A 84 -32.53 19.94 -9.00
CA GLU A 84 -32.24 21.04 -9.91
C GLU A 84 -31.91 20.60 -11.34
N VAL A 85 -32.50 19.48 -11.79
CA VAL A 85 -32.21 18.91 -13.12
C VAL A 85 -32.45 19.88 -14.29
N ASP A 86 -33.46 20.76 -14.19
CA ASP A 86 -33.77 21.75 -15.23
C ASP A 86 -32.67 22.83 -15.35
N LEU A 87 -32.05 23.21 -14.23
CA LEU A 87 -30.88 24.10 -14.21
C LEU A 87 -29.66 23.38 -14.78
N ILE A 88 -29.42 22.14 -14.34
CA ILE A 88 -28.31 21.33 -14.81
C ILE A 88 -28.37 21.15 -16.33
N ASP A 89 -29.56 20.92 -16.90
CA ASP A 89 -29.73 20.79 -18.34
C ASP A 89 -29.31 22.06 -19.08
N GLN A 90 -29.68 23.24 -18.57
CA GLN A 90 -29.23 24.53 -19.12
C GLN A 90 -27.71 24.69 -19.04
N ILE A 91 -27.09 24.32 -17.92
CA ILE A 91 -25.64 24.38 -17.73
C ILE A 91 -24.93 23.46 -18.75
N CYS A 92 -25.40 22.23 -18.89
CA CYS A 92 -24.86 21.25 -19.82
C CYS A 92 -24.99 21.69 -21.27
N ASP A 93 -26.14 22.23 -21.67
CA ASP A 93 -26.34 22.76 -23.02
C ASP A 93 -25.43 23.95 -23.30
N TYR A 94 -25.36 24.89 -22.37
CA TYR A 94 -24.46 26.04 -22.49
C TYR A 94 -23.00 25.60 -22.63
N PHE A 95 -22.53 24.68 -21.78
CA PHE A 95 -21.18 24.13 -21.86
C PHE A 95 -20.90 23.49 -23.24
N LYS A 96 -21.82 22.67 -23.76
CA LYS A 96 -21.67 22.04 -25.08
C LYS A 96 -21.59 23.08 -26.19
N ILE A 97 -22.48 24.08 -26.18
CA ILE A 97 -22.51 25.16 -27.18
C ILE A 97 -21.20 25.95 -27.13
N LYS A 98 -20.80 26.45 -25.95
CA LYS A 98 -19.58 27.26 -25.81
C LYS A 98 -18.32 26.50 -26.19
N THR A 99 -18.19 25.24 -25.76
CA THR A 99 -17.02 24.43 -26.13
C THR A 99 -16.98 24.12 -27.63
N TYR A 100 -18.12 23.95 -28.28
CA TYR A 100 -18.20 23.81 -29.74
C TYR A 100 -17.79 25.10 -30.47
N GLU A 101 -18.38 26.23 -30.09
CA GLU A 101 -18.08 27.56 -30.67
C GLU A 101 -16.59 27.91 -30.58
N LEU A 102 -15.96 27.58 -29.45
CA LEU A 102 -14.54 27.84 -29.20
C LEU A 102 -13.61 26.76 -29.78
N GLN A 103 -14.14 25.73 -30.46
CA GLN A 103 -13.39 24.56 -30.91
C GLN A 103 -12.55 23.93 -29.79
N HIS A 104 -13.07 23.96 -28.56
CA HIS A 104 -12.35 23.51 -27.38
C HIS A 104 -12.28 21.97 -27.34
N PRO A 105 -11.13 21.35 -27.00
CA PRO A 105 -10.98 19.88 -26.98
C PRO A 105 -11.99 19.16 -26.08
N TRP A 106 -12.46 19.84 -25.05
CA TRP A 106 -13.49 19.31 -24.15
C TRP A 106 -14.80 19.00 -24.83
N PHE A 107 -15.16 19.64 -25.95
CA PHE A 107 -16.40 19.31 -26.67
C PHE A 107 -16.47 17.82 -27.04
N TRP A 108 -15.33 17.19 -27.35
CA TRP A 108 -15.28 15.75 -27.64
C TRP A 108 -15.02 14.91 -26.39
N ASN A 109 -14.37 15.48 -25.37
CA ASN A 109 -13.83 14.80 -24.21
C ASN A 109 -14.42 15.30 -22.88
N TYR A 110 -15.75 15.36 -22.79
CA TYR A 110 -16.46 15.65 -21.55
C TYR A 110 -17.26 14.44 -21.02
N ARG A 111 -17.55 14.48 -19.73
CA ARG A 111 -18.51 13.63 -19.03
C ARG A 111 -19.28 14.45 -17.99
N PHE A 112 -20.59 14.30 -17.94
CA PHE A 112 -21.41 14.81 -16.85
C PHE A 112 -21.51 13.72 -15.77
N ASN A 113 -21.17 14.05 -14.54
CA ASN A 113 -21.16 13.10 -13.43
C ASN A 113 -22.15 13.53 -12.35
N PHE A 114 -22.81 12.55 -11.74
CA PHE A 114 -23.81 12.75 -10.70
C PHE A 114 -23.58 11.78 -9.54
N SER A 115 -23.60 12.31 -8.32
CA SER A 115 -23.80 11.53 -7.11
C SER A 115 -25.18 11.86 -6.55
N THR A 116 -26.11 10.90 -6.62
CA THR A 116 -27.51 11.10 -6.23
C THR A 116 -27.92 10.15 -5.11
N ASN A 117 -28.85 10.58 -4.27
CA ASN A 117 -29.53 9.71 -3.30
C ASN A 117 -30.56 8.77 -3.92
N GLY A 118 -30.88 8.93 -5.20
CA GLY A 118 -31.72 8.00 -5.96
C GLY A 118 -33.22 8.22 -5.84
N ILE A 119 -33.72 9.13 -5.00
CA ILE A 119 -35.16 9.37 -4.82
C ILE A 119 -35.81 9.85 -6.12
N ASN A 120 -35.21 10.85 -6.77
CA ASN A 120 -35.75 11.48 -7.97
C ASN A 120 -35.33 10.77 -9.26
N PHE A 121 -34.58 9.66 -9.18
CA PHE A 121 -33.96 9.01 -10.34
C PHE A 121 -35.00 8.61 -11.40
N GLY A 122 -36.10 7.98 -10.99
CA GLY A 122 -37.17 7.54 -11.90
C GLY A 122 -38.09 8.65 -12.41
N SER A 123 -37.89 9.91 -12.01
CA SER A 123 -38.77 11.01 -12.43
C SER A 123 -38.63 11.30 -13.93
N GLN A 124 -39.74 11.69 -14.59
CA GLN A 124 -39.74 11.95 -16.03
C GLN A 124 -38.72 13.03 -16.45
N LYS A 125 -38.53 14.07 -15.62
CA LYS A 125 -37.56 15.14 -15.90
C LYS A 125 -36.13 14.61 -15.91
N VAL A 126 -35.75 13.82 -14.90
CA VAL A 126 -34.42 13.20 -14.80
C VAL A 126 -34.21 12.25 -15.98
N GLN A 127 -35.17 11.38 -16.25
CA GLN A 127 -35.08 10.40 -17.34
C GLN A 127 -34.95 11.08 -18.72
N ASN A 128 -35.67 12.19 -18.96
CA ASN A 128 -35.53 12.98 -20.18
C ASN A 128 -34.11 13.57 -20.31
N TYR A 129 -33.56 14.12 -19.23
CA TYR A 129 -32.19 14.66 -19.22
C TYR A 129 -31.15 13.57 -19.50
N LEU A 130 -31.26 12.41 -18.85
CA LEU A 130 -30.34 11.28 -19.03
C LEU A 130 -30.38 10.76 -20.47
N MET A 131 -31.58 10.63 -21.04
CA MET A 131 -31.76 10.23 -22.44
C MET A 131 -31.18 11.25 -23.42
N LYS A 132 -31.38 12.55 -23.18
CA LYS A 132 -30.81 13.64 -23.99
C LYS A 132 -29.29 13.60 -24.04
N ASN A 133 -28.63 13.17 -22.96
CA ASN A 133 -27.17 13.17 -22.82
C ASN A 133 -26.55 11.76 -22.78
N LYS A 134 -27.26 10.76 -23.34
CA LYS A 134 -26.85 9.36 -23.34
C LYS A 134 -25.42 9.16 -23.87
N GLY A 135 -24.62 8.34 -23.17
CA GLY A 135 -23.21 8.08 -23.50
C GLY A 135 -22.21 9.14 -23.02
N LYS A 136 -22.68 10.28 -22.52
CA LYS A 136 -21.87 11.34 -21.90
C LYS A 136 -22.14 11.52 -20.40
N VAL A 137 -23.10 10.80 -19.84
CA VAL A 137 -23.48 10.88 -18.43
C VAL A 137 -22.96 9.66 -17.64
N SER A 138 -22.56 9.90 -16.40
CA SER A 138 -22.24 8.90 -15.38
C SER A 138 -23.06 9.21 -14.13
N VAL A 139 -23.83 8.23 -13.65
CA VAL A 139 -24.63 8.36 -12.41
C VAL A 139 -24.19 7.31 -11.40
N CYS A 140 -23.89 7.76 -10.20
CA CYS A 140 -23.72 6.92 -9.02
C CYS A 140 -24.94 7.10 -8.11
N LEU A 141 -25.82 6.10 -8.09
CA LEU A 141 -26.96 6.06 -7.18
C LEU A 141 -26.51 5.47 -5.84
N THR A 142 -26.78 6.17 -4.74
CA THR A 142 -26.31 5.78 -3.40
C THR A 142 -27.37 4.98 -2.65
N ILE A 143 -27.03 3.74 -2.31
CA ILE A 143 -27.86 2.83 -1.51
C ILE A 143 -26.95 2.05 -0.56
N ASP A 144 -27.27 2.09 0.73
CA ASP A 144 -26.37 1.63 1.78
C ASP A 144 -26.39 0.11 2.08
N GLY A 145 -27.24 -0.64 1.39
CA GLY A 145 -27.43 -2.08 1.53
C GLY A 145 -28.83 -2.43 1.96
N ASN A 146 -29.01 -3.32 2.95
CA ASN A 146 -30.32 -3.74 3.42
C ASN A 146 -31.13 -2.57 4.03
N LYS A 147 -32.45 -2.80 4.20
CA LYS A 147 -33.39 -1.77 4.66
C LYS A 147 -33.01 -1.22 6.03
N GLU A 148 -32.67 -2.11 6.95
CA GLU A 148 -32.34 -1.78 8.34
C GLU A 148 -31.15 -0.81 8.41
N LYS A 149 -30.05 -1.12 7.70
CA LYS A 149 -28.89 -0.23 7.62
C LYS A 149 -29.24 1.08 6.90
N HIS A 150 -29.90 0.99 5.76
CA HIS A 150 -30.17 2.16 4.92
C HIS A 150 -31.03 3.17 5.68
N ASP A 151 -32.15 2.72 6.24
CA ASP A 151 -33.12 3.57 6.94
C ASP A 151 -32.61 4.06 8.29
N LEU A 152 -31.61 3.40 8.89
CA LEU A 152 -30.94 3.89 10.09
C LEU A 152 -30.22 5.22 9.83
N GLN A 153 -29.62 5.37 8.66
CA GLN A 153 -28.77 6.51 8.33
C GLN A 153 -29.40 7.51 7.37
N ARG A 154 -30.11 7.03 6.35
CA ARG A 154 -30.66 7.82 5.24
C ARG A 154 -32.16 7.96 5.43
N VAL A 155 -32.55 9.09 6.02
CA VAL A 155 -33.93 9.38 6.38
C VAL A 155 -34.43 10.63 5.67
N PHE A 156 -35.73 10.69 5.43
CA PHE A 156 -36.43 11.91 5.05
C PHE A 156 -36.44 12.94 6.20
N PRO A 157 -36.78 14.22 5.95
CA PRO A 157 -36.83 15.24 6.99
C PRO A 157 -37.79 14.93 8.16
N ASP A 158 -38.80 14.08 7.93
CA ASP A 158 -39.73 13.59 8.96
C ASP A 158 -39.18 12.40 9.77
N GLY A 159 -37.97 11.93 9.45
CA GLY A 159 -37.31 10.78 10.09
C GLY A 159 -37.67 9.42 9.50
N THR A 160 -38.56 9.34 8.51
CA THR A 160 -38.91 8.08 7.85
C THR A 160 -37.78 7.58 6.95
N GLY A 161 -37.66 6.26 6.80
CA GLY A 161 -36.61 5.63 6.02
C GLY A 161 -36.79 5.79 4.50
N SER A 162 -35.67 5.92 3.76
CA SER A 162 -35.68 6.13 2.31
C SER A 162 -35.50 4.90 1.44
N TYR A 163 -35.26 3.71 2.01
CA TYR A 163 -34.87 2.51 1.29
C TYR A 163 -35.84 2.12 0.17
N ASP A 164 -37.13 2.02 0.47
CA ASP A 164 -38.12 1.49 -0.49
C ASP A 164 -38.23 2.38 -1.73
N SER A 165 -38.12 3.70 -1.54
CA SER A 165 -38.11 4.69 -2.63
C SER A 165 -36.88 4.55 -3.52
N VAL A 166 -35.71 4.29 -2.94
CA VAL A 166 -34.45 4.13 -3.69
C VAL A 166 -34.42 2.78 -4.41
N VAL A 167 -34.82 1.69 -3.75
CA VAL A 167 -34.82 0.34 -4.31
C VAL A 167 -35.74 0.20 -5.52
N ALA A 168 -36.89 0.86 -5.51
CA ALA A 168 -37.81 0.89 -6.65
C ALA A 168 -37.13 1.37 -7.95
N ASN A 169 -36.09 2.21 -7.84
CA ASN A 169 -35.33 2.74 -8.97
C ASN A 169 -34.15 1.85 -9.42
N ILE A 170 -33.76 0.83 -8.64
CA ILE A 170 -32.58 0.00 -8.93
C ILE A 170 -32.71 -0.77 -10.26
N PRO A 171 -33.85 -1.42 -10.60
CA PRO A 171 -33.97 -2.11 -11.89
C PRO A 171 -33.79 -1.17 -13.09
N LEU A 172 -34.32 0.05 -13.00
CA LEU A 172 -34.14 1.06 -14.04
C LEU A 172 -32.68 1.52 -14.11
N TYR A 173 -32.06 1.80 -12.96
CA TYR A 173 -30.65 2.21 -12.86
C TYR A 173 -29.70 1.18 -13.50
N LEU A 174 -29.88 -0.10 -13.17
CA LEU A 174 -29.05 -1.19 -13.70
C LEU A 174 -29.22 -1.44 -15.21
N LYS A 175 -30.35 -1.00 -15.79
CA LYS A 175 -30.56 -1.04 -17.25
C LYS A 175 -29.78 0.05 -17.99
N GLU A 176 -29.47 1.15 -17.31
CA GLU A 176 -28.92 2.37 -17.92
C GLU A 176 -27.45 2.61 -17.60
N PHE A 177 -26.99 2.19 -16.43
CA PHE A 177 -25.66 2.47 -15.91
C PHE A 177 -24.94 1.20 -15.42
N SER A 178 -23.62 1.33 -15.23
CA SER A 178 -22.82 0.29 -14.60
C SER A 178 -23.35 -0.04 -13.21
N PRO A 179 -23.31 -1.30 -12.76
CA PRO A 179 -23.89 -1.78 -11.52
C PRO A 179 -23.07 -1.36 -10.28
N ASN A 180 -22.92 -0.04 -10.07
CA ASN A 180 -22.07 0.54 -9.05
C ASN A 180 -22.87 1.33 -8.01
N THR A 181 -22.37 1.39 -6.77
CA THR A 181 -22.91 2.26 -5.73
C THR A 181 -21.83 2.69 -4.75
N LYS A 182 -22.12 3.73 -3.97
CA LYS A 182 -21.30 4.15 -2.82
C LYS A 182 -22.05 3.89 -1.53
N VAL A 183 -21.32 3.39 -0.55
CA VAL A 183 -21.82 3.05 0.79
C VAL A 183 -20.95 3.70 1.84
N THR A 184 -21.58 4.26 2.86
CA THR A 184 -20.88 4.80 4.04
C THR A 184 -21.25 3.98 5.28
N TYR A 185 -20.27 3.78 6.15
CA TYR A 185 -20.42 3.12 7.44
C TYR A 185 -20.05 4.07 8.57
N ALA A 186 -20.92 4.17 9.57
CA ALA A 186 -20.73 4.91 10.82
C ALA A 186 -20.81 3.93 12.00
N SER A 187 -20.47 4.40 13.21
CA SER A 187 -20.45 3.57 14.43
C SER A 187 -21.71 2.69 14.59
N ASP A 188 -22.90 3.30 14.49
CA ASP A 188 -24.17 2.61 14.77
C ASP A 188 -24.57 1.56 13.73
N ASP A 189 -23.96 1.56 12.54
CA ASP A 189 -24.36 0.67 11.43
C ASP A 189 -23.32 -0.40 11.06
N LEU A 190 -22.17 -0.43 11.74
CA LEU A 190 -21.09 -1.38 11.47
C LEU A 190 -21.56 -2.83 11.54
N ILE A 191 -22.45 -3.15 12.48
CA ILE A 191 -22.97 -4.52 12.69
C ILE A 191 -23.70 -5.09 11.47
N TYR A 192 -24.12 -4.24 10.52
CA TYR A 192 -24.84 -4.65 9.32
C TYR A 192 -23.93 -4.80 8.09
N LEU A 193 -22.62 -4.54 8.20
CA LEU A 193 -21.72 -4.36 7.05
C LEU A 193 -21.68 -5.53 6.08
N LYS A 194 -21.55 -6.76 6.59
CA LYS A 194 -21.52 -7.93 5.72
C LYS A 194 -22.85 -8.07 4.97
N ASP A 195 -23.95 -8.09 5.71
CA ASP A 195 -25.28 -8.37 5.16
C ASP A 195 -25.75 -7.25 4.22
N SER A 196 -25.38 -6.00 4.51
CA SER A 196 -25.68 -4.86 3.66
C SER A 196 -24.95 -4.95 2.32
N ILE A 197 -23.66 -5.33 2.30
CA ILE A 197 -22.90 -5.52 1.04
C ILE A 197 -23.45 -6.72 0.25
N VAL A 198 -23.75 -7.83 0.93
CA VAL A 198 -24.34 -9.01 0.29
C VAL A 198 -25.71 -8.67 -0.32
N ASN A 199 -26.53 -7.88 0.36
CA ASN A 199 -27.81 -7.42 -0.17
C ASN A 199 -27.63 -6.63 -1.47
N LEU A 200 -26.64 -5.72 -1.55
CA LEU A 200 -26.36 -4.97 -2.79
C LEU A 200 -26.00 -5.89 -3.96
N TRP A 201 -25.18 -6.91 -3.72
CA TRP A 201 -24.85 -7.89 -4.75
C TRP A 201 -26.08 -8.67 -5.21
N ASN A 202 -26.98 -9.03 -4.28
CA ASN A 202 -28.23 -9.71 -4.60
C ASN A 202 -29.21 -8.82 -5.39
N LEU A 203 -29.16 -7.49 -5.19
CA LEU A 203 -29.89 -6.52 -6.00
C LEU A 203 -29.30 -6.33 -7.40
N GLY A 204 -28.16 -6.95 -7.72
CA GLY A 204 -27.47 -6.83 -9.01
C GLY A 204 -26.40 -5.73 -9.07
N ILE A 205 -26.16 -5.03 -7.96
CA ILE A 205 -25.12 -4.00 -7.86
C ILE A 205 -23.78 -4.67 -7.53
N THR A 206 -23.00 -4.99 -8.56
CA THR A 206 -21.78 -5.80 -8.43
C THR A 206 -20.51 -5.00 -8.09
N GLU A 207 -20.56 -3.67 -8.10
CA GLU A 207 -19.41 -2.81 -7.80
C GLU A 207 -19.71 -1.87 -6.61
N VAL A 208 -19.23 -2.24 -5.41
CA VAL A 208 -19.54 -1.50 -4.18
C VAL A 208 -18.33 -0.66 -3.73
N ALA A 209 -18.45 0.67 -3.81
CA ALA A 209 -17.49 1.61 -3.26
C ALA A 209 -17.87 1.96 -1.81
N ALA A 210 -17.42 1.13 -0.87
CA ALA A 210 -17.64 1.30 0.56
C ALA A 210 -16.51 2.09 1.24
N ASN A 211 -16.88 2.98 2.17
CA ASN A 211 -15.98 3.73 3.05
C ASN A 211 -16.57 3.84 4.46
N VAL A 212 -15.73 4.25 5.41
CA VAL A 212 -16.13 4.65 6.76
C VAL A 212 -16.24 6.18 6.86
N VAL A 213 -17.00 6.68 7.83
CA VAL A 213 -17.06 8.11 8.21
C VAL A 213 -15.67 8.59 8.64
N PHE A 214 -15.30 9.83 8.27
CA PHE A 214 -13.98 10.38 8.63
C PHE A 214 -14.01 11.14 9.96
N GLU A 215 -15.18 11.63 10.31
CA GLU A 215 -15.55 12.41 11.48
C GLU A 215 -15.41 11.61 12.80
N ASP A 216 -15.33 12.33 13.92
CA ASP A 216 -15.18 11.75 15.26
C ASP A 216 -16.49 11.15 15.78
N VAL A 217 -16.84 9.99 15.24
CA VAL A 217 -18.08 9.26 15.60
C VAL A 217 -17.82 7.90 16.23
N TRP A 218 -16.55 7.50 16.34
CA TRP A 218 -16.15 6.12 16.64
C TRP A 218 -16.12 5.86 18.14
N LYS A 219 -16.68 4.71 18.54
CA LYS A 219 -16.71 4.24 19.92
C LYS A 219 -15.64 3.17 20.14
N GLU A 220 -15.28 2.94 21.40
CA GLU A 220 -14.37 1.85 21.75
C GLU A 220 -14.98 0.50 21.33
N GLY A 221 -14.20 -0.33 20.64
CA GLY A 221 -14.64 -1.62 20.12
C GLY A 221 -15.21 -1.60 18.69
N ASP A 222 -15.51 -0.43 18.12
CA ASP A 222 -16.02 -0.33 16.74
C ASP A 222 -15.06 -0.94 15.71
N ASP A 223 -13.75 -0.84 15.95
CA ASP A 223 -12.73 -1.39 15.04
C ASP A 223 -12.73 -2.92 15.06
N THR A 224 -13.07 -3.51 16.21
CA THR A 224 -13.24 -4.95 16.35
C THR A 224 -14.49 -5.42 15.59
N ILE A 225 -15.61 -4.67 15.67
CA ILE A 225 -16.83 -4.97 14.92
C ILE A 225 -16.57 -4.86 13.42
N LEU A 226 -15.91 -3.79 12.97
CA LEU A 226 -15.55 -3.60 11.57
C LEU A 226 -14.67 -4.74 11.06
N GLU A 227 -13.64 -5.13 11.81
CA GLU A 227 -12.76 -6.23 11.43
C GLU A 227 -13.51 -7.56 11.31
N ASP A 228 -14.35 -7.90 12.30
CA ASP A 228 -15.13 -9.13 12.30
C ASP A 228 -16.10 -9.19 11.11
N GLN A 229 -16.86 -8.12 10.88
CA GLN A 229 -17.79 -8.03 9.74
C GLN A 229 -17.06 -8.15 8.39
N LEU A 230 -15.88 -7.56 8.27
CA LEU A 230 -15.06 -7.70 7.06
C LEU A 230 -14.51 -9.12 6.89
N LYS A 231 -14.09 -9.80 7.96
CA LYS A 231 -13.66 -11.21 7.88
C LYS A 231 -14.82 -12.11 7.46
N GLN A 232 -16.01 -11.93 8.05
CA GLN A 232 -17.21 -12.65 7.65
C GLN A 232 -17.60 -12.38 6.18
N LEU A 233 -17.42 -11.15 5.70
CA LEU A 233 -17.62 -10.81 4.30
C LEU A 233 -16.58 -11.49 3.40
N ALA A 234 -15.32 -11.54 3.83
CA ALA A 234 -14.25 -12.25 3.12
C ALA A 234 -14.56 -13.75 2.99
N ASP A 235 -15.01 -14.40 4.07
CA ASP A 235 -15.43 -15.80 4.03
C ASP A 235 -16.59 -16.02 3.06
N TYR A 236 -17.64 -15.18 3.15
CA TYR A 236 -18.79 -15.25 2.23
C TYR A 236 -18.36 -15.11 0.76
N ILE A 237 -17.48 -14.14 0.46
CA ILE A 237 -16.92 -13.92 -0.88
C ILE A 237 -16.25 -15.20 -1.39
N LEU A 238 -15.41 -15.80 -0.55
CA LEU A 238 -14.56 -16.91 -0.93
C LEU A 238 -15.38 -18.20 -1.09
N GLU A 239 -16.25 -18.51 -0.15
CA GLU A 239 -17.13 -19.69 -0.17
C GLU A 239 -18.08 -19.71 -1.37
N ASN A 240 -18.53 -18.54 -1.81
CA ASN A 240 -19.44 -18.40 -2.96
C ASN A 240 -18.72 -18.11 -4.29
N GLY A 241 -17.38 -18.11 -4.31
CA GLY A 241 -16.59 -17.84 -5.52
C GLY A 241 -16.82 -16.45 -6.13
N LEU A 242 -17.16 -15.45 -5.30
CA LEU A 242 -17.49 -14.09 -5.75
C LEU A 242 -16.27 -13.24 -6.05
N TYR A 243 -15.08 -13.65 -5.62
CA TYR A 243 -13.83 -12.90 -5.79
C TYR A 243 -13.47 -12.58 -7.25
N ARG A 244 -14.01 -13.30 -8.24
CA ARG A 244 -13.89 -12.98 -9.70
C ARG A 244 -15.11 -12.25 -10.29
N LYS A 245 -16.21 -12.16 -9.55
CA LYS A 245 -17.52 -11.71 -10.06
C LYS A 245 -17.81 -10.26 -9.69
N VAL A 246 -17.52 -9.86 -8.45
CA VAL A 246 -17.89 -8.56 -7.88
C VAL A 246 -16.67 -7.72 -7.48
N ARG A 247 -16.90 -6.47 -7.08
CA ARG A 247 -15.90 -5.55 -6.50
C ARG A 247 -16.42 -4.97 -5.19
N CYS A 248 -15.52 -4.80 -4.22
CA CYS A 248 -15.76 -4.05 -3.00
C CYS A 248 -14.46 -3.32 -2.62
N THR A 249 -14.52 -2.01 -2.39
CA THR A 249 -13.32 -1.21 -2.09
C THR A 249 -12.74 -1.46 -0.70
N PHE A 250 -13.47 -2.10 0.22
CA PHE A 250 -12.88 -2.47 1.52
C PHE A 250 -11.69 -3.42 1.37
N PHE A 251 -11.71 -4.29 0.37
CA PHE A 251 -10.57 -5.12 0.00
C PHE A 251 -9.80 -4.46 -1.14
N SER A 252 -8.49 -4.31 -0.95
CA SER A 252 -7.61 -3.69 -1.92
C SER A 252 -6.22 -4.31 -1.87
N ASP A 253 -5.70 -4.64 -3.05
CA ASP A 253 -4.34 -5.14 -3.19
C ASP A 253 -3.31 -4.06 -2.91
N SER A 254 -3.68 -2.79 -2.75
CA SER A 254 -2.76 -1.65 -2.57
C SER A 254 -2.72 -1.06 -1.16
N ILE A 255 -3.39 -1.65 -0.17
CA ILE A 255 -3.39 -1.18 1.23
C ILE A 255 -2.49 -2.02 2.13
N GLY A 256 -2.02 -1.43 3.23
CA GLY A 256 -1.13 -2.09 4.19
C GLY A 256 0.36 -1.91 3.85
N GLY A 257 1.22 -2.04 4.87
CA GLY A 257 2.64 -1.70 4.76
C GLY A 257 2.93 -0.20 4.94
N TYR A 258 4.21 0.14 4.96
CA TYR A 258 4.68 1.51 5.07
C TYR A 258 4.32 2.36 3.85
N LEU A 259 4.05 3.64 4.07
CA LEU A 259 3.82 4.60 3.00
C LEU A 259 5.08 4.73 2.13
N LYS A 260 4.94 4.53 0.82
CA LYS A 260 6.08 4.66 -0.10
C LYS A 260 6.46 6.13 -0.34
N GLU A 261 7.74 6.36 -0.61
CA GLU A 261 8.31 7.69 -0.90
C GLU A 261 7.51 8.46 -1.97
N GLN A 262 7.11 7.79 -3.06
CA GLN A 262 6.36 8.38 -4.17
C GLN A 262 4.96 8.93 -3.79
N PHE A 263 4.46 8.61 -2.60
CA PHE A 263 3.17 9.08 -2.08
C PHE A 263 3.32 10.11 -0.95
N LEU A 264 4.55 10.38 -0.48
CA LEU A 264 4.78 11.36 0.57
C LEU A 264 4.41 12.78 0.13
N ASP A 265 4.76 13.15 -1.10
CA ASP A 265 4.52 14.49 -1.65
C ASP A 265 3.24 14.55 -2.51
N LYS A 266 2.34 13.57 -2.35
CA LYS A 266 1.05 13.53 -3.06
C LYS A 266 -0.11 13.69 -2.08
N PRO A 267 -1.14 14.48 -2.44
CA PRO A 267 -2.37 14.49 -1.68
C PRO A 267 -3.12 13.17 -1.84
N THR A 268 -3.92 12.82 -0.83
CA THR A 268 -4.84 11.67 -0.83
C THR A 268 -6.07 11.89 -1.71
N CYS A 269 -6.48 13.14 -1.90
CA CYS A 269 -7.62 13.56 -2.69
C CYS A 269 -7.21 14.52 -3.83
N GLY A 270 -8.19 15.02 -4.59
CA GLY A 270 -7.94 15.97 -5.68
C GLY A 270 -8.01 17.46 -5.28
N ALA A 271 -8.05 17.82 -3.99
CA ALA A 271 -8.00 19.22 -3.58
C ALA A 271 -6.73 19.89 -4.13
N GLY A 272 -6.86 21.08 -4.70
CA GLY A 272 -5.79 21.77 -5.46
C GLY A 272 -5.65 21.33 -6.92
N LYS A 273 -6.36 20.28 -7.34
CA LYS A 273 -6.49 19.84 -8.74
C LYS A 273 -7.94 19.86 -9.24
N MET A 274 -8.91 20.06 -8.36
CA MET A 274 -10.32 20.24 -8.67
C MET A 274 -10.78 21.62 -8.23
N ILE A 275 -11.90 22.06 -8.80
CA ILE A 275 -12.55 23.33 -8.45
C ILE A 275 -14.01 23.02 -8.15
N ALA A 276 -14.56 23.58 -7.08
CA ALA A 276 -15.98 23.56 -6.79
C ALA A 276 -16.55 24.98 -6.84
N LEU A 277 -17.69 25.15 -7.52
CA LEU A 277 -18.45 26.39 -7.62
C LEU A 277 -19.63 26.32 -6.63
N GLY A 278 -19.72 27.29 -5.72
CA GLY A 278 -20.87 27.47 -4.83
C GLY A 278 -22.05 28.20 -5.50
N PRO A 279 -23.28 28.10 -4.94
CA PRO A 279 -24.44 28.85 -5.43
C PRO A 279 -24.23 30.37 -5.45
N ASP A 280 -23.38 30.86 -4.54
CA ASP A 280 -22.99 32.26 -4.36
C ASP A 280 -21.94 32.75 -5.37
N GLY A 281 -21.48 31.89 -6.29
CA GLY A 281 -20.47 32.24 -7.29
C GLY A 281 -19.03 32.24 -6.76
N LYS A 282 -18.79 31.75 -5.55
CA LYS A 282 -17.44 31.57 -5.00
C LYS A 282 -16.83 30.23 -5.40
N PHE A 283 -15.50 30.18 -5.43
CA PHE A 283 -14.73 28.99 -5.79
C PHE A 283 -14.04 28.38 -4.58
N TYR A 284 -14.06 27.05 -4.50
CA TYR A 284 -13.48 26.27 -3.41
C TYR A 284 -12.56 25.17 -3.95
N PRO A 285 -11.50 24.76 -3.22
CA PRO A 285 -10.63 23.64 -3.60
C PRO A 285 -11.38 22.32 -3.69
N CYS A 286 -12.44 22.17 -2.89
CA CYS A 286 -13.49 21.16 -3.02
C CYS A 286 -14.68 21.60 -2.16
N ILE A 287 -15.81 20.90 -2.31
CA ILE A 287 -17.04 21.13 -1.53
C ILE A 287 -16.84 21.13 0.00
N ARG A 288 -15.89 20.36 0.53
CA ARG A 288 -15.64 20.26 1.98
C ARG A 288 -15.08 21.54 2.61
N TYR A 289 -14.66 22.53 1.82
CA TYR A 289 -14.18 23.83 2.31
C TYR A 289 -15.24 24.93 2.29
N LYS A 290 -16.47 24.63 1.85
CA LYS A 290 -17.59 25.55 1.95
C LYS A 290 -18.20 25.44 3.36
N ASP A 291 -18.64 26.57 3.90
CA ASP A 291 -19.22 26.71 5.25
C ASP A 291 -20.28 25.66 5.58
N TYR A 292 -21.17 25.30 4.66
CA TYR A 292 -22.22 24.31 4.92
C TYR A 292 -21.74 22.86 5.16
N SER A 293 -20.45 22.61 4.97
CA SER A 293 -19.76 21.34 5.20
C SER A 293 -18.74 21.41 6.34
N LEU A 294 -18.51 22.61 6.90
CA LEU A 294 -17.57 22.87 7.98
C LEU A 294 -18.37 23.16 9.25
N ASN A 295 -17.91 22.69 10.40
CA ASN A 295 -18.58 22.93 11.67
C ASN A 295 -17.82 23.93 12.55
N ASP A 296 -16.49 23.96 12.43
CA ASP A 296 -15.62 24.68 13.37
C ASP A 296 -14.80 25.78 12.70
N LYS A 297 -14.65 25.73 11.37
CA LYS A 297 -13.89 26.72 10.60
C LYS A 297 -14.74 27.51 9.61
N LYS A 298 -14.18 28.65 9.19
CA LYS A 298 -14.75 29.46 8.10
C LYS A 298 -14.46 28.81 6.76
N GLU A 299 -15.28 29.14 5.77
CA GLU A 299 -15.03 28.72 4.41
C GLU A 299 -13.66 29.16 3.88
N TRP A 300 -13.02 28.29 3.08
CA TRP A 300 -11.75 28.59 2.41
C TRP A 300 -11.96 28.83 0.91
N LEU A 301 -11.87 30.10 0.53
CA LEU A 301 -12.07 30.55 -0.85
C LEU A 301 -10.77 30.47 -1.66
N ILE A 302 -10.90 30.09 -2.93
CA ILE A 302 -9.80 30.18 -3.92
C ILE A 302 -10.12 31.11 -5.10
N GLY A 303 -11.22 31.87 -5.01
CA GLY A 303 -11.63 32.81 -6.04
C GLY A 303 -13.14 33.01 -6.09
N ASP A 304 -13.60 33.73 -7.10
CA ASP A 304 -15.01 33.97 -7.39
C ASP A 304 -15.24 34.28 -8.88
N ILE A 305 -16.49 34.31 -9.33
CA ILE A 305 -16.86 34.60 -10.72
C ILE A 305 -16.49 36.01 -11.21
N THR A 306 -16.27 36.96 -10.30
CA THR A 306 -15.95 38.36 -10.66
C THR A 306 -14.46 38.51 -10.93
N HIS A 307 -13.62 37.93 -10.08
CA HIS A 307 -12.16 38.10 -10.11
C HIS A 307 -11.43 36.88 -10.70
N GLY A 308 -12.08 35.72 -10.79
CA GLY A 308 -11.46 34.46 -11.17
C GLY A 308 -10.78 33.76 -9.99
N LEU A 309 -9.96 32.75 -10.31
CA LEU A 309 -9.09 32.05 -9.37
C LEU A 309 -7.98 32.96 -8.84
N ASP A 310 -7.79 32.93 -7.53
CA ASP A 310 -6.67 33.51 -6.83
C ASP A 310 -5.57 32.45 -6.68
N MET A 311 -4.52 32.58 -7.49
CA MET A 311 -3.43 31.61 -7.51
C MET A 311 -2.66 31.57 -6.19
N GLU A 312 -2.61 32.65 -5.41
CA GLU A 312 -1.94 32.65 -4.11
C GLU A 312 -2.71 31.80 -3.09
N LYS A 313 -4.04 31.86 -3.12
CA LYS A 313 -4.91 31.02 -2.26
C LYS A 313 -4.89 29.54 -2.66
N ILE A 314 -4.49 29.21 -3.88
CA ILE A 314 -4.40 27.82 -4.37
C ILE A 314 -3.09 27.13 -3.91
N ARG A 315 -2.01 27.90 -3.71
CA ARG A 315 -0.67 27.37 -3.37
C ARG A 315 -0.67 26.34 -2.24
N PRO A 316 -1.39 26.54 -1.10
CA PRO A 316 -1.41 25.56 -0.01
C PRO A 316 -1.87 24.17 -0.45
N PHE A 317 -2.81 24.08 -1.38
CA PHE A 317 -3.34 22.81 -1.87
C PHE A 317 -2.43 22.15 -2.92
N MET A 318 -1.61 22.93 -3.62
CA MET A 318 -0.63 22.40 -4.59
C MET A 318 0.53 21.68 -3.91
N VAL A 319 0.90 22.11 -2.69
CA VAL A 319 1.98 21.53 -1.89
C VAL A 319 1.48 20.61 -0.77
N ALA A 320 0.16 20.49 -0.61
CA ALA A 320 -0.45 19.57 0.34
C ALA A 320 -0.05 18.13 -0.02
N GLY A 321 0.62 17.47 0.92
CA GLY A 321 1.07 16.09 0.78
C GLY A 321 1.22 15.44 2.14
N ASN A 322 1.23 14.11 2.17
CA ASN A 322 1.36 13.36 3.42
C ASN A 322 2.58 13.80 4.24
N ARG A 323 3.71 14.12 3.62
CA ARG A 323 4.93 14.60 4.30
C ARG A 323 4.69 15.81 5.18
N PHE A 324 3.84 16.74 4.74
CA PHE A 324 3.64 18.03 5.38
C PHE A 324 2.36 18.09 6.20
N GLN A 325 1.38 17.21 5.92
CA GLN A 325 0.11 17.15 6.65
C GLN A 325 0.11 16.10 7.76
N SER A 326 1.00 15.10 7.69
CA SER A 326 1.06 14.00 8.65
C SER A 326 2.21 14.18 9.63
N ASP A 327 1.97 13.80 10.88
CA ASP A 327 2.99 13.80 11.93
C ASP A 327 3.87 12.54 11.88
N PRO A 328 4.94 12.45 12.71
CA PRO A 328 5.85 11.31 12.69
C PRO A 328 5.18 9.95 12.93
N GLU A 329 4.11 9.88 13.73
CA GLU A 329 3.34 8.66 13.96
C GLU A 329 2.75 8.14 12.63
N CYS A 330 2.11 9.01 11.86
CA CYS A 330 1.50 8.64 10.59
C CYS A 330 2.56 8.30 9.51
N LEU A 331 3.66 9.06 9.47
CA LEU A 331 4.74 8.86 8.49
C LEU A 331 5.52 7.55 8.74
N SER A 332 5.59 7.11 9.99
CA SER A 332 6.24 5.86 10.39
C SER A 332 5.27 4.69 10.61
N CYS A 333 3.98 4.86 10.27
CA CYS A 333 2.97 3.84 10.48
C CYS A 333 3.24 2.59 9.62
N PRO A 334 3.29 1.37 10.20
CA PRO A 334 3.55 0.13 9.47
C PRO A 334 2.43 -0.27 8.50
N VAL A 335 1.31 0.46 8.54
CA VAL A 335 0.17 0.31 7.62
C VAL A 335 -0.26 1.65 7.03
N GLY A 336 0.65 2.63 6.92
CA GLY A 336 0.35 3.95 6.37
C GLY A 336 -0.07 3.94 4.90
N GLN A 337 0.34 2.93 4.13
CA GLN A 337 -0.05 2.81 2.73
C GLN A 337 -1.57 2.57 2.60
N GLY A 338 -2.23 3.44 1.83
CA GLY A 338 -3.68 3.41 1.64
C GLY A 338 -4.50 4.05 2.76
N CYS A 339 -3.83 4.62 3.80
CA CYS A 339 -4.48 5.35 4.87
C CYS A 339 -4.87 6.76 4.39
N SER A 340 -6.03 6.87 3.74
CA SER A 340 -6.56 8.14 3.22
C SER A 340 -6.99 9.10 4.34
N HIS A 341 -7.09 10.38 4.00
CA HIS A 341 -7.67 11.42 4.85
C HIS A 341 -8.32 12.49 3.97
N CYS A 342 -9.28 13.23 4.53
CA CYS A 342 -9.98 14.30 3.84
C CYS A 342 -9.35 15.64 4.23
N GLN A 343 -8.78 16.38 3.27
CA GLN A 343 -8.14 17.67 3.58
C GLN A 343 -9.11 18.73 4.10
N GLY A 344 -10.36 18.76 3.60
CA GLY A 344 -11.37 19.69 4.11
C GLY A 344 -11.73 19.43 5.56
N PHE A 345 -11.89 18.15 5.92
CA PHE A 345 -12.15 17.76 7.31
C PHE A 345 -10.93 17.97 8.22
N ASN A 346 -9.73 17.67 7.71
CA ASN A 346 -8.48 18.00 8.40
C ASN A 346 -8.37 19.48 8.75
N TYR A 347 -8.78 20.37 7.83
CA TYR A 347 -8.83 21.81 8.09
C TYR A 347 -9.86 22.16 9.16
N ASP A 348 -11.07 21.58 9.07
CA ASP A 348 -12.15 21.80 10.04
C ASP A 348 -11.69 21.46 11.48
N GLU A 349 -11.03 20.31 11.64
CA GLU A 349 -10.55 19.79 12.92
C GLU A 349 -9.19 20.32 13.38
N ALA A 350 -8.52 21.14 12.56
CA ALA A 350 -7.19 21.61 12.91
C ALA A 350 -7.23 22.56 14.12
N ASP A 351 -6.21 22.49 14.97
CA ASP A 351 -6.10 23.35 16.17
C ASP A 351 -6.04 24.85 15.81
N THR A 352 -5.58 25.14 14.59
CA THR A 352 -5.49 26.49 14.01
C THR A 352 -6.11 26.50 12.61
N ASP A 353 -6.20 27.66 11.97
CA ASP A 353 -6.73 27.80 10.60
C ASP A 353 -5.73 27.30 9.53
N THR A 354 -5.27 26.05 9.66
CA THR A 354 -4.24 25.43 8.81
C THR A 354 -4.77 24.22 8.05
N ASN A 355 -4.33 24.07 6.80
CA ASN A 355 -4.58 22.86 6.01
C ASN A 355 -3.51 21.77 6.20
N PHE A 356 -2.53 21.99 7.10
CA PHE A 356 -1.35 21.13 7.28
C PHE A 356 -1.37 20.30 8.57
N GLN A 357 -2.55 19.98 9.07
CA GLN A 357 -2.76 19.11 10.23
C GLN A 357 -3.73 18.00 9.85
N ARG A 358 -3.35 16.74 10.09
CA ARG A 358 -4.18 15.58 9.76
C ARG A 358 -5.06 15.15 10.94
N ALA A 359 -6.36 15.00 10.70
CA ALA A 359 -7.28 14.32 11.61
C ALA A 359 -7.03 12.80 11.60
N LYS A 360 -7.14 12.16 12.78
CA LYS A 360 -6.77 10.75 12.98
C LYS A 360 -7.92 9.84 13.46
N TYR A 361 -9.16 10.32 13.50
CA TYR A 361 -10.29 9.55 14.05
C TYR A 361 -10.50 8.18 13.35
N ILE A 362 -10.16 8.06 12.07
CA ILE A 362 -10.23 6.79 11.32
C ILE A 362 -9.08 5.81 11.58
N CYS A 363 -8.10 6.16 12.43
CA CYS A 363 -6.86 5.37 12.57
C CYS A 363 -7.14 3.91 12.98
N LYS A 364 -8.04 3.69 13.95
CA LYS A 364 -8.44 2.34 14.38
C LYS A 364 -9.20 1.60 13.25
N MET A 365 -10.12 2.26 12.55
CA MET A 365 -10.86 1.66 11.43
C MET A 365 -9.96 1.22 10.28
N HIS A 366 -8.97 2.06 9.92
CA HIS A 366 -7.99 1.71 8.88
C HIS A 366 -7.15 0.48 9.29
N LYS A 367 -6.69 0.44 10.54
CA LYS A 367 -5.95 -0.70 11.11
C LYS A 367 -6.79 -2.00 11.06
N ALA A 368 -8.06 -1.94 11.46
CA ALA A 368 -9.00 -3.05 11.36
C ALA A 368 -9.22 -3.52 9.91
N ARG A 369 -9.45 -2.59 8.99
CA ARG A 369 -9.58 -2.88 7.56
C ARG A 369 -8.34 -3.57 7.00
N VAL A 370 -7.14 -3.13 7.38
CA VAL A 370 -5.90 -3.76 6.91
C VAL A 370 -5.80 -5.21 7.43
N ARG A 371 -6.11 -5.47 8.71
CA ARG A 371 -6.11 -6.85 9.24
C ARG A 371 -7.10 -7.75 8.50
N ALA A 372 -8.32 -7.29 8.26
CA ALA A 372 -9.30 -8.04 7.48
C ALA A 372 -8.91 -8.22 6.00
N ASN A 373 -8.20 -7.24 5.42
CA ASN A 373 -7.67 -7.35 4.06
C ASN A 373 -6.54 -8.38 3.96
N GLU A 374 -5.64 -8.42 4.94
CA GLU A 374 -4.61 -9.47 5.02
C GLU A 374 -5.25 -10.86 5.21
N TYR A 375 -6.29 -10.96 6.03
CA TYR A 375 -7.09 -12.18 6.17
C TYR A 375 -7.65 -12.65 4.82
N TYR A 376 -8.34 -11.77 4.09
CA TYR A 376 -8.91 -12.10 2.78
C TYR A 376 -7.85 -12.62 1.79
N PHE A 377 -6.71 -11.93 1.66
CA PHE A 377 -5.67 -12.33 0.71
C PHE A 377 -4.93 -13.59 1.15
N ALA A 378 -4.76 -13.82 2.45
CA ALA A 378 -4.22 -15.06 2.98
C ALA A 378 -5.13 -16.25 2.66
N GLN A 379 -6.44 -16.12 2.92
CA GLN A 379 -7.40 -17.17 2.59
C GLN A 379 -7.50 -17.41 1.09
N LEU A 380 -7.44 -16.35 0.27
CA LEU A 380 -7.41 -16.46 -1.19
C LEU A 380 -6.18 -17.24 -1.69
N GLN A 381 -5.01 -17.03 -1.09
CA GLN A 381 -3.80 -17.79 -1.38
C GLN A 381 -3.87 -19.23 -0.86
N ASN A 382 -4.21 -19.40 0.42
CA ASN A 382 -4.17 -20.69 1.12
C ASN A 382 -5.24 -21.67 0.61
N ARG A 383 -6.44 -21.20 0.28
CA ARG A 383 -7.53 -22.06 -0.20
C ARG A 383 -7.55 -22.24 -1.72
N TYR A 384 -7.12 -21.23 -2.48
CA TYR A 384 -7.28 -21.23 -3.94
C TYR A 384 -5.97 -21.09 -4.73
N GLY A 385 -4.80 -20.98 -4.07
CA GLY A 385 -3.50 -20.80 -4.72
C GLY A 385 -3.32 -19.44 -5.40
N ILE A 386 -4.23 -18.49 -5.17
CA ILE A 386 -4.23 -17.18 -5.86
C ILE A 386 -3.45 -16.18 -5.01
N LYS A 387 -2.21 -15.88 -5.44
CA LYS A 387 -1.36 -14.88 -4.78
C LYS A 387 -1.91 -13.45 -5.01
N ARG A 388 -1.83 -12.62 -3.98
CA ARG A 388 -2.06 -11.17 -4.07
C ARG A 388 -1.05 -10.57 -5.06
N ALA A 389 -1.52 -9.72 -5.97
CA ALA A 389 -0.67 -9.20 -7.04
C ALA A 389 0.39 -8.20 -6.56
N TRP A 390 0.13 -7.47 -5.48
CA TRP A 390 1.09 -6.57 -4.87
C TRP A 390 1.33 -6.95 -3.41
N HIS A 391 2.60 -7.06 -3.03
CA HIS A 391 3.00 -7.36 -1.65
C HIS A 391 3.35 -6.08 -0.89
N PRO A 392 2.69 -5.81 0.25
CA PRO A 392 3.01 -4.66 1.08
C PRO A 392 4.39 -4.74 1.71
N ASP A 393 5.09 -3.59 1.79
CA ASP A 393 6.32 -3.45 2.57
C ASP A 393 5.97 -3.46 4.06
N ARG A 394 5.94 -4.66 4.64
CA ARG A 394 5.58 -4.90 6.04
C ARG A 394 6.80 -5.12 6.90
N ARG A 395 6.61 -4.92 8.20
CA ARG A 395 7.56 -5.42 9.17
C ARG A 395 7.60 -6.95 9.13
N LYS A 396 8.74 -7.55 9.48
CA LYS A 396 8.91 -9.01 9.52
C LYS A 396 9.30 -9.49 10.92
N MET A 397 8.71 -10.59 11.34
CA MET A 397 9.13 -11.31 12.53
C MET A 397 9.59 -12.71 12.12
N TYR A 398 10.88 -12.99 12.34
CA TYR A 398 11.47 -14.31 12.11
C TYR A 398 11.32 -15.16 13.36
N PHE A 399 10.59 -16.25 13.26
CA PHE A 399 10.39 -17.21 14.35
C PHE A 399 11.41 -18.32 14.23
N LEU A 400 12.35 -18.37 15.16
CA LEU A 400 13.25 -19.51 15.29
C LEU A 400 12.47 -20.60 16.02
N LEU A 401 11.98 -21.62 15.29
CA LEU A 401 11.09 -22.61 15.88
C LEU A 401 11.82 -23.64 16.75
N SER A 402 13.12 -23.76 16.59
CA SER A 402 14.01 -24.52 17.46
C SER A 402 15.34 -23.81 17.58
N ASP A 403 16.24 -24.32 18.41
CA ASP A 403 17.60 -23.82 18.50
C ASP A 403 18.53 -24.38 17.39
N ASN A 404 18.19 -25.52 16.78
CA ASN A 404 18.88 -26.10 15.62
C ASN A 404 18.20 -25.74 14.27
N TYR A 405 17.64 -24.54 14.18
CA TYR A 405 16.95 -24.00 13.01
C TYR A 405 17.85 -23.90 11.76
N VAL A 406 17.24 -23.90 10.56
CA VAL A 406 17.97 -23.78 9.29
C VAL A 406 18.67 -22.42 9.16
N ASN A 407 19.92 -22.40 8.69
CA ASN A 407 20.63 -21.15 8.41
C ASN A 407 19.95 -20.43 7.26
N PHE A 408 19.41 -19.24 7.45
CA PHE A 408 18.70 -18.52 6.38
C PHE A 408 19.35 -17.18 6.01
N CYS A 409 20.45 -16.81 6.69
CA CYS A 409 21.09 -15.49 6.56
C CYS A 409 22.62 -15.62 6.71
N CYS A 410 23.36 -14.49 6.66
CA CYS A 410 24.84 -14.44 6.61
C CYS A 410 25.57 -14.78 7.93
N TYR A 411 25.04 -15.68 8.74
CA TYR A 411 25.63 -16.21 9.97
C TYR A 411 25.46 -17.73 10.01
N ARG A 412 26.17 -18.40 10.91
CA ARG A 412 26.15 -19.85 11.04
C ARG A 412 25.53 -20.25 12.37
N ASN A 413 24.49 -21.06 12.34
CA ASN A 413 24.00 -21.85 13.45
C ASN A 413 24.69 -23.22 13.37
N GLU A 414 25.58 -23.49 14.33
CA GLU A 414 26.36 -24.73 14.39
C GLU A 414 25.66 -25.85 15.17
N ARG A 415 24.52 -25.56 15.80
CA ARG A 415 23.79 -26.56 16.58
C ARG A 415 23.27 -27.67 15.68
N THR A 416 23.60 -28.90 16.07
CA THR A 416 23.17 -30.13 15.40
C THR A 416 22.06 -30.83 16.16
N LEU A 417 22.14 -30.82 17.50
CA LEU A 417 21.12 -31.36 18.39
C LEU A 417 20.05 -30.32 18.67
N GLU A 418 18.79 -30.74 18.58
CA GLU A 418 17.63 -29.94 18.99
C GLU A 418 17.50 -30.06 20.51
N SER A 419 17.81 -28.98 21.24
CA SER A 419 17.69 -28.96 22.70
C SER A 419 16.48 -28.15 23.18
N THR A 420 16.10 -27.15 22.38
CA THR A 420 15.01 -26.23 22.70
C THR A 420 14.14 -26.03 21.47
N THR A 421 12.84 -26.25 21.61
CA THR A 421 11.84 -26.02 20.57
C THR A 421 10.81 -25.04 21.10
N MET A 422 10.38 -24.10 20.26
CA MET A 422 9.26 -23.22 20.55
C MET A 422 8.00 -24.05 20.74
N ASP A 423 7.37 -23.96 21.91
CA ASP A 423 6.11 -24.64 22.14
C ASP A 423 4.95 -23.98 21.36
N ILE A 424 3.87 -24.74 21.18
CA ILE A 424 2.73 -24.31 20.36
C ILE A 424 2.03 -23.07 20.92
N ARG A 425 2.01 -22.88 22.25
CA ARG A 425 1.38 -21.72 22.89
C ARG A 425 2.21 -20.46 22.68
N MET A 426 3.54 -20.59 22.73
CA MET A 426 4.45 -19.50 22.41
C MET A 426 4.33 -19.08 20.95
N LEU A 427 4.25 -20.06 20.04
CA LEU A 427 4.04 -19.80 18.62
C LEU A 427 2.71 -19.07 18.37
N GLU A 428 1.62 -19.54 18.98
CA GLU A 428 0.31 -18.88 18.90
C GLU A 428 0.35 -17.43 19.43
N ARG A 429 0.95 -17.22 20.61
CA ARG A 429 1.14 -15.86 21.17
C ARG A 429 1.97 -14.97 20.25
N GLY A 430 3.03 -15.51 19.64
CA GLY A 430 3.88 -14.74 18.74
C GLY A 430 3.16 -14.39 17.43
N LEU A 431 2.34 -15.29 16.88
CA LEU A 431 1.51 -15.01 15.71
C LEU A 431 0.45 -13.94 16.02
N ASN A 432 -0.22 -14.01 17.18
CA ASN A 432 -1.15 -12.97 17.63
C ASN A 432 -0.44 -11.62 17.79
N TYR A 433 0.74 -11.60 18.41
CA TYR A 433 1.57 -10.40 18.49
C TYR A 433 1.89 -9.83 17.10
N CYS A 434 2.18 -10.69 16.11
CA CYS A 434 2.40 -10.25 14.74
C CYS A 434 1.17 -9.62 14.11
N ILE A 435 -0.02 -10.19 14.31
CA ILE A 435 -1.28 -9.67 13.77
C ILE A 435 -1.60 -8.28 14.36
N GLU A 436 -1.54 -8.17 15.69
CA GLU A 436 -1.80 -6.92 16.41
C GLU A 436 -0.81 -5.81 16.04
N ASN A 437 0.43 -6.19 15.73
CA ASN A 437 1.51 -5.28 15.41
C ASN A 437 1.89 -5.29 13.92
N PHE A 438 1.05 -5.79 13.01
CA PHE A 438 1.28 -5.74 11.56
C PHE A 438 2.65 -6.28 11.11
N PHE A 439 3.13 -7.34 11.74
CA PHE A 439 4.27 -8.13 11.26
C PHE A 439 3.82 -9.23 10.31
N GLU A 440 4.61 -9.45 9.28
CA GLU A 440 4.61 -10.68 8.51
C GLU A 440 5.45 -11.72 9.25
N ALA A 441 4.86 -12.88 9.53
CA ALA A 441 5.55 -13.98 10.18
C ALA A 441 6.34 -14.82 9.16
N VAL A 442 7.60 -15.07 9.49
CA VAL A 442 8.48 -15.98 8.75
C VAL A 442 8.93 -17.07 9.71
N LEU A 443 8.54 -18.31 9.46
CA LEU A 443 8.83 -19.44 10.33
C LEU A 443 10.06 -20.17 9.84
N ILE A 444 11.06 -20.28 10.72
CA ILE A 444 12.34 -20.94 10.44
C ILE A 444 12.32 -22.32 11.09
N HIS A 445 12.25 -23.35 10.25
CA HIS A 445 12.14 -24.73 10.73
C HIS A 445 13.51 -25.30 11.16
N PRO A 446 13.51 -26.32 12.03
CA PRO A 446 14.68 -27.15 12.32
C PRO A 446 15.30 -27.71 11.04
N LYS A 447 16.62 -27.92 11.04
CA LYS A 447 17.35 -28.46 9.87
C LYS A 447 16.81 -29.82 9.38
N ALA A 448 16.39 -30.69 10.29
CA ALA A 448 16.09 -32.10 9.98
C ALA A 448 14.59 -32.45 9.93
N ARG A 449 13.68 -31.51 10.24
CA ARG A 449 12.23 -31.79 10.23
C ARG A 449 11.40 -30.53 10.04
N ILE A 450 10.23 -30.69 9.44
CA ILE A 450 9.19 -29.67 9.40
C ILE A 450 8.34 -29.81 10.66
N ILE A 451 8.37 -28.79 11.52
CA ILE A 451 7.39 -28.66 12.59
C ILE A 451 6.02 -28.47 11.95
N ASP A 452 5.12 -29.42 12.21
CA ASP A 452 3.73 -29.33 11.79
C ASP A 452 3.01 -28.32 12.68
N ILE A 453 2.33 -27.37 12.05
CA ILE A 453 1.65 -26.30 12.77
C ILE A 453 0.20 -26.28 12.34
N THR A 454 -0.63 -26.94 13.14
CA THR A 454 -2.07 -27.08 12.91
C THR A 454 -2.89 -25.93 13.51
N LEU A 455 -2.30 -24.74 13.62
CA LEU A 455 -2.94 -23.57 14.22
C LEU A 455 -3.91 -22.90 13.22
N PRO A 456 -5.15 -22.58 13.63
CA PRO A 456 -6.08 -21.82 12.79
C PRO A 456 -5.46 -20.52 12.26
N GLN A 457 -4.70 -19.81 13.09
CA GLN A 457 -4.06 -18.53 12.76
C GLN A 457 -3.15 -18.62 11.53
N ILE A 458 -2.48 -19.75 11.28
CA ILE A 458 -1.64 -19.91 10.08
C ILE A 458 -2.48 -19.97 8.80
N LYS A 459 -3.71 -20.46 8.88
CA LYS A 459 -4.62 -20.47 7.72
C LYS A 459 -5.19 -19.08 7.45
N GLU A 460 -5.32 -18.26 8.50
CA GLU A 460 -5.87 -16.91 8.45
C GLU A 460 -4.91 -15.86 7.92
N PHE A 461 -3.59 -16.12 7.95
CA PHE A 461 -2.58 -15.16 7.53
C PHE A 461 -1.57 -15.78 6.57
N SER A 462 -0.91 -14.95 5.76
CA SER A 462 0.15 -15.41 4.87
C SER A 462 1.44 -15.55 5.68
N VAL A 463 1.94 -16.78 5.76
CA VAL A 463 3.14 -17.13 6.51
C VAL A 463 4.17 -17.72 5.54
N CYS A 464 5.42 -17.28 5.65
CA CYS A 464 6.52 -17.87 4.89
C CYS A 464 7.23 -18.94 5.72
N HIS A 465 7.40 -20.14 5.15
CA HIS A 465 8.12 -21.24 5.78
C HIS A 465 9.53 -21.38 5.17
N MET A 466 10.57 -21.13 5.95
CA MET A 466 11.95 -21.41 5.57
C MET A 466 12.35 -22.81 6.07
N VAL A 467 12.73 -23.68 5.14
CA VAL A 467 13.04 -25.09 5.40
C VAL A 467 14.38 -25.47 4.75
N SER A 468 15.03 -26.54 5.22
CA SER A 468 16.15 -27.14 4.50
C SER A 468 15.72 -27.56 3.09
N GLY A 469 16.61 -27.42 2.10
CA GLY A 469 16.38 -27.83 0.72
C GLY A 469 15.95 -29.29 0.59
N SER A 470 16.49 -30.17 1.44
CA SER A 470 16.11 -31.59 1.51
C SER A 470 14.64 -31.83 1.91
N LEU A 471 14.01 -30.86 2.59
CA LEU A 471 12.62 -30.92 3.06
C LEU A 471 11.65 -30.16 2.14
N TYR A 472 12.15 -29.52 1.09
CA TYR A 472 11.34 -28.65 0.22
C TYR A 472 10.17 -29.40 -0.42
N ASP A 473 10.41 -30.61 -0.92
CA ASP A 473 9.39 -31.40 -1.63
C ASP A 473 8.24 -31.81 -0.70
N GLU A 474 8.53 -32.02 0.58
CA GLU A 474 7.54 -32.28 1.62
C GLU A 474 6.80 -30.98 2.02
N ALA A 475 7.55 -29.90 2.28
CA ALA A 475 6.99 -28.62 2.71
C ALA A 475 6.07 -28.00 1.66
N SER A 476 6.46 -28.06 0.38
CA SER A 476 5.70 -27.48 -0.73
C SER A 476 4.36 -28.19 -1.00
N ARG A 477 4.20 -29.45 -0.56
CA ARG A 477 2.91 -30.14 -0.58
C ARG A 477 1.99 -29.71 0.56
N ARG A 478 2.56 -29.19 1.65
CA ARG A 478 1.83 -28.78 2.87
C ARG A 478 1.49 -27.30 2.88
N TYR A 479 2.37 -26.45 2.36
CA TYR A 479 2.28 -25.00 2.49
C TYR A 479 2.44 -24.30 1.14
N CYS A 480 1.70 -23.21 0.94
CA CYS A 480 1.72 -22.44 -0.30
C CYS A 480 2.91 -21.48 -0.45
N ASN A 481 3.61 -21.16 0.65
CA ASN A 481 4.70 -20.18 0.68
C ASN A 481 5.91 -20.76 1.42
N VAL A 482 6.76 -21.46 0.66
CA VAL A 482 7.94 -22.14 1.17
C VAL A 482 9.18 -21.58 0.48
N LEU A 483 10.18 -21.19 1.27
CA LEU A 483 11.49 -20.78 0.80
C LEU A 483 12.53 -21.84 1.21
N PRO A 484 13.02 -22.67 0.28
CA PRO A 484 14.06 -23.65 0.59
C PRO A 484 15.42 -22.97 0.76
N VAL A 485 16.17 -23.46 1.74
CA VAL A 485 17.54 -23.05 2.00
C VAL A 485 18.47 -24.24 1.83
N PHE A 486 19.42 -24.11 0.91
CA PHE A 486 20.41 -25.12 0.57
C PHE A 486 21.75 -24.75 1.18
N GLU A 487 22.45 -25.71 1.77
CA GLU A 487 23.88 -25.58 2.04
C GLU A 487 24.68 -26.00 0.81
N ALA A 488 25.92 -25.53 0.68
CA ALA A 488 26.82 -25.96 -0.40
C ALA A 488 26.97 -27.48 -0.42
N GLY A 489 26.82 -28.11 -1.59
CA GLY A 489 26.78 -29.55 -1.77
C GLY A 489 25.37 -30.15 -1.76
N GLU A 490 24.34 -29.37 -1.43
CA GLU A 490 22.94 -29.84 -1.36
C GLU A 490 22.07 -29.43 -2.56
N ALA A 491 22.63 -28.76 -3.58
CA ALA A 491 21.87 -28.26 -4.72
C ALA A 491 21.05 -29.36 -5.46
N ASP A 492 21.49 -30.62 -5.38
CA ASP A 492 20.84 -31.76 -6.00
C ASP A 492 19.74 -32.42 -5.14
N THR A 493 19.61 -32.04 -3.86
CA THR A 493 18.70 -32.70 -2.90
C THR A 493 17.21 -32.46 -3.16
N ALA A 494 16.85 -31.36 -3.82
CA ALA A 494 15.47 -31.08 -4.21
C ALA A 494 15.15 -31.70 -5.58
N SER A 495 14.06 -32.48 -5.63
CA SER A 495 13.56 -33.19 -6.82
C SER A 495 12.18 -32.71 -7.30
N GLY A 496 11.55 -31.80 -6.56
CA GLY A 496 10.21 -31.30 -6.80
C GLY A 496 10.06 -30.23 -7.89
N PRO A 497 8.94 -29.48 -7.88
CA PRO A 497 8.60 -28.52 -8.94
C PRO A 497 9.65 -27.40 -9.07
N GLN A 498 9.58 -26.67 -10.18
CA GLN A 498 10.43 -25.50 -10.40
C GLN A 498 10.29 -24.52 -9.22
N ILE A 499 11.43 -24.17 -8.63
CA ILE A 499 11.49 -23.33 -7.43
C ILE A 499 11.41 -21.86 -7.87
N ASP A 500 10.45 -21.09 -7.32
CA ASP A 500 10.37 -19.65 -7.61
C ASP A 500 11.62 -18.92 -7.07
N ASN A 501 12.00 -19.22 -5.83
CA ASN A 501 13.05 -18.52 -5.12
C ASN A 501 13.71 -19.46 -4.10
N CYS A 502 15.03 -19.43 -3.96
CA CYS A 502 15.75 -20.19 -2.94
C CYS A 502 16.90 -19.40 -2.31
N VAL A 503 17.43 -19.94 -1.22
CA VAL A 503 18.64 -19.45 -0.56
C VAL A 503 19.74 -20.50 -0.72
N LEU A 504 20.95 -20.06 -1.05
CA LEU A 504 22.17 -20.88 -1.01
C LEU A 504 23.11 -20.33 0.04
N ASN A 505 23.51 -21.16 0.98
CA ASN A 505 24.53 -20.84 1.98
C ASN A 505 25.86 -21.44 1.57
N ILE A 506 26.92 -20.64 1.66
CA ILE A 506 28.29 -21.07 1.39
C ILE A 506 29.24 -20.38 2.35
N THR A 507 30.27 -21.08 2.81
CA THR A 507 31.30 -20.50 3.68
C THR A 507 32.39 -19.82 2.85
N GLU A 508 33.09 -18.86 3.46
CA GLU A 508 34.30 -18.26 2.88
C GLU A 508 35.30 -19.32 2.38
N THR A 509 35.50 -20.39 3.14
CA THR A 509 36.41 -21.50 2.82
C THR A 509 36.00 -22.32 1.60
N ASN A 510 34.72 -22.27 1.21
CA ASN A 510 34.17 -23.02 0.09
C ASN A 510 33.92 -22.17 -1.15
N ILE A 511 34.40 -20.91 -1.20
CA ILE A 511 34.08 -20.00 -2.31
C ILE A 511 34.45 -20.58 -3.68
N ARG A 512 35.45 -21.48 -3.75
CA ARG A 512 35.89 -22.16 -4.98
C ARG A 512 34.75 -22.85 -5.73
N SER A 513 33.77 -23.39 -5.01
CA SER A 513 32.63 -24.10 -5.60
C SER A 513 31.42 -23.22 -5.89
N LEU A 514 31.46 -21.92 -5.52
CA LEU A 514 30.32 -21.01 -5.59
C LEU A 514 29.60 -21.03 -6.94
N ALA A 515 30.32 -20.90 -8.06
CA ALA A 515 29.69 -20.89 -9.37
C ALA A 515 29.00 -22.22 -9.67
N GLY A 516 29.62 -23.35 -9.32
CA GLY A 516 29.03 -24.67 -9.52
C GLY A 516 27.72 -24.85 -8.77
N GLU A 517 27.68 -24.46 -7.50
CA GLU A 517 26.47 -24.53 -6.66
C GLU A 517 25.34 -23.62 -7.20
N VAL A 518 25.66 -22.36 -7.51
CA VAL A 518 24.68 -21.40 -8.06
C VAL A 518 24.15 -21.88 -9.40
N ILE A 519 25.02 -22.32 -10.31
CA ILE A 519 24.63 -22.80 -11.64
C ILE A 519 23.75 -24.05 -11.52
N SER A 520 24.07 -24.96 -10.59
CA SER A 520 23.23 -26.13 -10.33
C SER A 520 21.82 -25.72 -9.88
N LEU A 521 21.72 -24.78 -8.93
CA LEU A 521 20.42 -24.28 -8.46
C LEU A 521 19.67 -23.49 -9.53
N LEU A 522 20.32 -22.68 -10.37
CA LEU A 522 19.65 -21.91 -11.43
C LEU A 522 18.94 -22.82 -12.47
N ARG A 523 19.34 -24.09 -12.60
CA ARG A 523 18.62 -25.08 -13.42
C ARG A 523 17.23 -25.39 -12.86
N LYS A 524 17.05 -25.29 -11.54
CA LYS A 524 15.83 -25.66 -10.82
C LYS A 524 15.05 -24.45 -10.28
N ALA A 525 15.74 -23.35 -9.99
CA ALA A 525 15.18 -22.15 -9.37
C ALA A 525 15.14 -20.96 -10.35
N GLN A 526 14.13 -20.09 -10.25
CA GLN A 526 14.09 -18.82 -10.99
C GLN A 526 15.03 -17.78 -10.38
N ARG A 527 15.13 -17.76 -9.05
CA ARG A 527 16.01 -16.87 -8.31
C ARG A 527 16.82 -17.61 -7.24
N VAL A 528 18.12 -17.34 -7.20
CA VAL A 528 19.04 -17.82 -6.16
C VAL A 528 19.55 -16.64 -5.32
N ASN A 529 19.33 -16.68 -4.01
CA ASN A 529 19.90 -15.71 -3.08
C ASN A 529 21.05 -16.37 -2.32
N VAL A 530 22.28 -15.92 -2.55
CA VAL A 530 23.47 -16.46 -1.90
C VAL A 530 23.74 -15.71 -0.59
N ASN A 531 24.00 -16.47 0.46
CA ASN A 531 24.55 -16.03 1.72
C ASN A 531 25.99 -16.55 1.84
N ILE A 532 26.93 -15.66 2.15
CA ILE A 532 28.30 -16.03 2.46
C ILE A 532 28.48 -15.99 3.98
N HIS A 533 28.84 -17.13 4.55
CA HIS A 533 29.08 -17.31 5.98
C HIS A 533 30.56 -17.11 6.31
N GLU A 534 30.82 -16.78 7.59
CA GLU A 534 32.19 -16.71 8.15
C GLU A 534 33.10 -15.69 7.46
N LEU A 535 32.50 -14.65 6.86
CA LEU A 535 33.22 -13.57 6.20
C LEU A 535 34.26 -12.93 7.15
N SER A 536 35.49 -12.79 6.65
CA SER A 536 36.64 -12.37 7.44
C SER A 536 37.54 -11.36 6.70
N PRO A 537 38.53 -10.74 7.38
CA PRO A 537 39.55 -9.93 6.71
C PRO A 537 40.39 -10.68 5.67
N SER A 538 40.45 -12.02 5.73
CA SER A 538 41.20 -12.86 4.79
C SER A 538 40.35 -13.37 3.61
N PHE A 539 39.18 -12.79 3.38
CA PHE A 539 38.27 -13.21 2.31
C PHE A 539 38.99 -13.31 0.94
N PRO A 540 38.88 -14.45 0.22
CA PRO A 540 39.62 -14.72 -1.01
C PRO A 540 39.00 -13.97 -2.21
N GLU A 541 39.27 -12.67 -2.29
CA GLU A 541 38.63 -11.76 -3.25
C GLU A 541 38.84 -12.11 -4.73
N GLN A 542 40.06 -12.48 -5.11
CA GLN A 542 40.37 -12.84 -6.49
C GLN A 542 39.61 -14.09 -6.91
N GLU A 543 39.59 -15.11 -6.05
CA GLU A 543 38.86 -16.34 -6.31
C GLU A 543 37.35 -16.08 -6.35
N TYR A 544 36.83 -15.23 -5.45
CA TYR A 544 35.42 -14.83 -5.47
C TYR A 544 35.04 -14.14 -6.78
N ARG A 545 35.87 -13.21 -7.26
CA ARG A 545 35.69 -12.52 -8.54
C ARG A 545 35.61 -13.49 -9.71
N GLU A 546 36.52 -14.47 -9.77
CA GLU A 546 36.53 -15.49 -10.82
C GLU A 546 35.25 -16.33 -10.81
N GLN A 547 34.70 -16.63 -9.63
CA GLN A 547 33.44 -17.38 -9.51
C GLN A 547 32.24 -16.54 -9.94
N LEU A 548 32.20 -15.26 -9.59
CA LEU A 548 31.14 -14.35 -10.03
C LEU A 548 31.12 -14.20 -11.56
N ILE A 549 32.29 -14.10 -12.21
CA ILE A 549 32.38 -14.05 -13.68
C ILE A 549 31.81 -15.33 -14.33
N LYS A 550 32.04 -16.51 -13.73
CA LYS A 550 31.44 -17.76 -14.24
C LYS A 550 29.92 -17.76 -14.11
N ILE A 551 29.37 -17.23 -13.02
CA ILE A 551 27.91 -17.10 -12.83
C ILE A 551 27.34 -16.12 -13.86
N GLU A 552 28.00 -14.97 -14.03
CA GLU A 552 27.65 -13.92 -14.99
C GLU A 552 27.52 -14.48 -16.42
N GLN A 553 28.52 -15.23 -16.88
CA GLN A 553 28.51 -15.89 -18.19
C GLN A 553 27.30 -16.82 -18.38
N VAL A 554 26.86 -17.51 -17.34
CA VAL A 554 25.66 -18.35 -17.39
C VAL A 554 24.39 -17.49 -17.45
N LEU A 555 24.30 -16.43 -16.66
CA LEU A 555 23.14 -15.54 -16.65
C LEU A 555 22.90 -14.82 -17.99
N ILE A 556 23.94 -14.56 -18.78
CA ILE A 556 23.79 -14.04 -20.16
C ILE A 556 22.92 -14.99 -21.00
N GLY A 557 23.15 -16.30 -20.87
CA GLY A 557 22.40 -17.33 -21.58
C GLY A 557 20.97 -17.57 -21.05
N PHE A 558 20.66 -17.08 -19.85
CA PHE A 558 19.38 -17.30 -19.17
C PHE A 558 18.80 -15.98 -18.61
N PRO A 559 18.36 -15.04 -19.47
CA PRO A 559 17.98 -13.69 -19.05
C PRO A 559 16.75 -13.61 -18.14
N SER A 560 16.00 -14.71 -17.96
CA SER A 560 14.87 -14.79 -17.03
C SER A 560 15.27 -15.20 -15.61
N LYS A 561 16.53 -15.62 -15.41
CA LYS A 561 17.04 -16.10 -14.12
C LYS A 561 17.69 -14.97 -13.33
N GLU A 562 17.61 -15.05 -12.01
CA GLU A 562 18.14 -14.04 -11.12
C GLU A 562 19.12 -14.63 -10.09
N CYS A 563 20.18 -13.87 -9.79
CA CYS A 563 21.12 -14.16 -8.72
C CYS A 563 21.44 -12.86 -7.99
N ASN A 564 21.16 -12.80 -6.69
CA ASN A 564 21.27 -11.55 -5.92
C ASN A 564 22.68 -10.92 -5.95
N LEU A 565 23.72 -11.72 -6.18
CA LEU A 565 25.11 -11.25 -6.27
C LEU A 565 25.42 -10.44 -7.54
N ILE A 566 24.59 -10.55 -8.58
CA ILE A 566 24.84 -9.94 -9.90
C ILE A 566 23.63 -9.13 -10.37
N THR A 567 22.44 -9.73 -10.35
CA THR A 567 21.27 -9.12 -10.99
C THR A 567 20.68 -7.97 -10.17
N ASP A 568 20.72 -8.03 -8.84
CA ASP A 568 20.03 -7.05 -7.98
C ASP A 568 20.52 -5.61 -8.21
N ARG A 569 21.82 -5.42 -8.47
CA ARG A 569 22.38 -4.07 -8.66
C ARG A 569 21.79 -3.36 -9.88
N LEU A 570 21.33 -4.09 -10.90
CA LEU A 570 20.74 -3.52 -12.12
C LEU A 570 19.35 -2.91 -11.85
N TYR A 571 18.61 -3.44 -10.88
CA TYR A 571 17.23 -3.04 -10.58
C TYR A 571 17.14 -2.04 -9.42
N LEU A 572 18.11 -2.05 -8.51
CA LEU A 572 18.06 -1.27 -7.28
C LEU A 572 18.52 0.18 -7.50
N LYS A 573 17.72 1.11 -6.97
CA LYS A 573 18.05 2.55 -6.88
C LYS A 573 18.51 2.98 -5.49
N ASN A 574 18.32 2.12 -4.49
CA ASN A 574 18.65 2.32 -3.08
C ASN A 574 19.00 0.96 -2.46
N PHE A 575 19.65 0.96 -1.28
CA PHE A 575 20.00 -0.27 -0.55
C PHE A 575 18.80 -1.17 -0.26
N SER A 576 18.93 -2.45 -0.61
CA SER A 576 17.96 -3.52 -0.32
C SER A 576 18.44 -4.40 0.85
N ASN A 577 18.64 -3.79 2.02
CA ASN A 577 19.02 -4.52 3.22
C ASN A 577 17.83 -5.22 3.89
N CYS A 578 18.10 -6.20 4.76
CA CYS A 578 17.07 -6.98 5.46
C CYS A 578 16.25 -6.18 6.49
N LYS A 579 16.61 -4.92 6.76
CA LYS A 579 15.98 -4.03 7.76
C LYS A 579 15.97 -4.58 9.19
N ALA A 580 16.91 -5.46 9.53
CA ALA A 580 17.06 -5.99 10.89
C ALA A 580 17.21 -4.84 11.90
N GLY A 581 16.45 -4.90 13.01
CA GLY A 581 16.34 -3.85 14.01
C GLY A 581 15.49 -2.64 13.62
N GLU A 582 15.27 -2.35 12.33
CA GLU A 582 14.40 -1.24 11.91
C GLU A 582 12.96 -1.72 11.67
N ARG A 583 12.80 -2.72 10.78
CA ARG A 583 11.51 -3.28 10.37
C ARG A 583 11.49 -4.81 10.43
N ALA A 584 12.60 -5.45 10.73
CA ALA A 584 12.68 -6.90 10.86
C ALA A 584 13.28 -7.29 12.21
N PHE A 585 12.67 -8.26 12.88
CA PHE A 585 13.06 -8.71 14.22
C PHE A 585 13.00 -10.23 14.30
N THR A 586 13.59 -10.80 15.33
CA THR A 586 13.66 -12.25 15.54
C THR A 586 13.03 -12.62 16.87
N LEU A 587 12.09 -13.55 16.87
CA LEU A 587 11.58 -14.22 18.07
C LEU A 587 12.33 -15.54 18.24
N ALA A 588 13.09 -15.65 19.32
CA ALA A 588 13.88 -16.84 19.63
C ALA A 588 13.03 -17.92 20.36
N PRO A 589 13.50 -19.18 20.44
CA PRO A 589 12.74 -20.27 21.08
C PRO A 589 12.47 -20.07 22.57
N ASN A 590 13.21 -19.16 23.22
CA ASN A 590 13.01 -18.79 24.62
C ASN A 590 11.89 -17.73 24.83
N GLY A 591 11.29 -17.21 23.76
CA GLY A 591 10.22 -16.21 23.80
C GLY A 591 10.70 -14.76 23.83
N ASP A 592 12.01 -14.54 23.77
CA ASP A 592 12.63 -13.22 23.69
C ASP A 592 12.77 -12.74 22.23
N ILE A 593 12.74 -11.42 22.07
CA ILE A 593 12.84 -10.72 20.79
C ILE A 593 14.22 -10.08 20.68
N TYR A 594 14.83 -10.21 19.50
CA TYR A 594 16.16 -9.69 19.15
C TYR A 594 16.08 -8.89 17.85
N THR A 595 17.05 -8.02 17.59
CA THR A 595 17.09 -7.27 16.32
C THR A 595 17.45 -8.16 15.14
N CYS A 596 18.28 -9.19 15.37
CA CYS A 596 18.75 -10.11 14.34
C CYS A 596 19.06 -11.49 14.91
N ALA A 597 18.66 -12.55 14.19
CA ALA A 597 18.97 -13.92 14.54
C ALA A 597 20.48 -14.23 14.62
N GLY A 598 21.31 -13.55 13.82
CA GLY A 598 22.77 -13.71 13.91
C GLY A 598 23.39 -13.09 15.16
N LEU A 599 22.81 -11.99 15.67
CA LEU A 599 23.26 -11.39 16.93
C LEU A 599 22.83 -12.23 18.14
N TYR A 600 21.62 -12.81 18.08
CA TYR A 600 21.15 -13.81 19.02
C TYR A 600 22.07 -15.02 19.06
N GLU A 601 22.34 -15.64 17.90
CA GLU A 601 23.14 -16.87 17.83
C GLU A 601 24.58 -16.66 18.31
N ALA A 602 25.17 -15.51 18.01
CA ALA A 602 26.52 -15.18 18.45
C ALA A 602 26.60 -14.65 19.91
N GLY A 603 25.46 -14.47 20.60
CA GLY A 603 25.41 -13.91 21.95
C GLY A 603 25.93 -12.46 22.03
N LEU A 604 25.86 -11.70 20.93
CA LEU A 604 26.38 -10.32 20.84
C LEU A 604 25.36 -9.25 21.22
N GLU A 605 24.12 -9.66 21.52
CA GLU A 605 23.02 -8.78 21.86
C GLU A 605 22.21 -9.38 23.03
N GLN A 606 21.74 -8.52 23.93
CA GLN A 606 20.73 -8.89 24.91
C GLN A 606 19.34 -8.79 24.25
N SER A 607 18.36 -9.50 24.81
CA SER A 607 16.96 -9.38 24.36
C SER A 607 16.51 -7.90 24.38
N ILE A 608 15.89 -7.46 23.28
CA ILE A 608 15.29 -6.13 23.18
C ILE A 608 13.85 -6.10 23.71
N GLY A 609 13.32 -7.25 24.13
CA GLY A 609 11.96 -7.37 24.64
C GLY A 609 11.40 -8.77 24.50
N ASN A 610 10.10 -8.94 24.73
CA ASN A 610 9.42 -10.23 24.58
C ASN A 610 7.95 -10.04 24.21
N LEU A 611 7.24 -11.15 24.02
CA LEU A 611 5.83 -11.14 23.63
C LEU A 611 4.88 -10.53 24.68
N GLN A 612 5.31 -10.40 25.95
CA GLN A 612 4.46 -9.85 27.01
C GLN A 612 4.58 -8.33 27.12
N TYR A 613 5.80 -7.80 27.06
CA TYR A 613 6.06 -6.37 27.27
C TYR A 613 6.35 -5.61 25.97
N GLY A 614 6.50 -6.32 24.84
CA GLY A 614 6.93 -5.74 23.57
C GLY A 614 8.42 -5.41 23.55
N MET A 615 8.87 -4.66 22.55
CA MET A 615 10.28 -4.32 22.29
C MET A 615 10.75 -3.08 23.05
N THR A 616 10.57 -3.05 24.37
CA THR A 616 10.83 -1.86 25.21
C THR A 616 12.32 -1.55 25.41
N ASN A 617 13.22 -2.52 25.20
CA ASN A 617 14.65 -2.37 25.41
C ASN A 617 15.43 -2.11 24.11
N HIS A 618 14.74 -1.75 23.03
CA HIS A 618 15.37 -1.44 21.74
C HIS A 618 16.04 -0.04 21.78
N LYS A 619 17.27 0.00 22.31
CA LYS A 619 18.05 1.23 22.50
C LYS A 619 18.68 1.69 21.18
N ASN A 620 18.77 3.02 21.02
CA ASN A 620 19.34 3.67 19.83
C ASN A 620 18.78 3.14 18.49
N PRO A 621 17.44 3.01 18.35
CA PRO A 621 16.83 2.38 17.17
C PRO A 621 17.16 3.11 15.86
N GLN A 622 17.52 4.39 15.92
CA GLN A 622 17.94 5.16 14.75
C GLN A 622 19.18 4.59 14.05
N LEU A 623 20.08 3.89 14.77
CA LEU A 623 21.31 3.34 14.20
C LEU A 623 21.06 2.19 13.22
N TYR A 624 19.88 1.56 13.26
CA TYR A 624 19.50 0.49 12.34
C TYR A 624 18.94 1.02 11.00
N SER A 625 18.66 2.32 10.91
CA SER A 625 18.17 2.96 9.69
C SER A 625 19.33 3.41 8.81
N MET A 626 19.23 3.17 7.50
CA MET A 626 20.27 3.48 6.51
C MET A 626 20.83 4.91 6.59
N LYS A 627 20.01 5.89 6.99
CA LYS A 627 20.41 7.29 7.20
C LYS A 627 21.61 7.44 8.15
N TYR A 628 21.77 6.52 9.11
CA TYR A 628 22.81 6.55 10.13
C TYR A 628 23.99 5.63 9.83
N HIS A 629 24.09 5.06 8.62
CA HIS A 629 25.24 4.25 8.20
C HIS A 629 26.24 5.11 7.39
N PRO A 630 27.28 5.70 8.02
CA PRO A 630 28.10 6.74 7.41
C PRO A 630 28.81 6.28 6.12
N ILE A 631 29.35 5.06 6.11
CA ILE A 631 30.01 4.48 4.93
C ILE A 631 29.00 4.23 3.80
N CYS A 632 27.79 3.77 4.14
CA CYS A 632 26.79 3.44 3.13
C CYS A 632 26.16 4.68 2.49
N GLN A 633 26.17 5.83 3.15
CA GLN A 633 25.64 7.09 2.60
C GLN A 633 26.42 7.59 1.37
N THR A 634 27.68 7.19 1.22
CA THR A 634 28.54 7.54 0.07
C THR A 634 28.76 6.38 -0.91
N CYS A 635 28.10 5.24 -0.68
CA CYS A 635 28.28 4.00 -1.43
C CYS A 635 27.07 3.72 -2.33
N ASP A 636 27.32 3.22 -3.54
CA ASP A 636 26.28 2.87 -4.52
C ASP A 636 26.18 1.36 -4.78
N ALA A 637 26.84 0.51 -3.98
CA ALA A 637 26.71 -0.94 -4.01
C ALA A 637 25.38 -1.38 -3.38
N TYR A 638 24.25 -0.98 -3.97
CA TYR A 638 22.91 -1.15 -3.40
C TYR A 638 22.45 -2.61 -3.20
N GLN A 639 23.08 -3.57 -3.90
CA GLN A 639 22.88 -5.01 -3.68
C GLN A 639 23.55 -5.52 -2.39
N CYS A 640 24.46 -4.73 -1.79
CA CYS A 640 25.03 -5.03 -0.50
C CYS A 640 23.91 -5.12 0.55
N ARG A 641 23.88 -6.23 1.28
CA ARG A 641 22.90 -6.43 2.36
C ARG A 641 23.21 -5.61 3.61
N ASN A 642 24.41 -5.04 3.75
CA ASN A 642 24.86 -4.26 4.90
C ASN A 642 24.47 -4.96 6.23
N CYS A 643 25.03 -6.15 6.45
CA CYS A 643 24.58 -7.04 7.50
C CYS A 643 24.98 -6.52 8.87
N ILE A 644 24.00 -6.15 9.71
CA ILE A 644 24.27 -5.60 11.05
C ILE A 644 25.00 -6.57 11.97
N TYR A 645 24.85 -7.89 11.76
CA TYR A 645 25.63 -8.90 12.48
C TYR A 645 27.12 -8.82 12.12
N GLN A 646 27.43 -8.71 10.82
CA GLN A 646 28.81 -8.56 10.35
C GLN A 646 29.41 -7.21 10.80
N ASN A 647 28.59 -6.15 10.79
CA ASN A 647 28.96 -4.86 11.35
C ASN A 647 29.35 -5.02 12.82
N LYS A 648 28.45 -5.55 13.66
CA LYS A 648 28.68 -5.69 15.10
C LYS A 648 29.90 -6.56 15.40
N LYS A 649 30.06 -7.68 14.68
CA LYS A 649 31.20 -8.60 14.85
C LYS A 649 32.53 -7.96 14.42
N GLY A 650 32.54 -7.21 13.32
CA GLY A 650 33.76 -6.65 12.74
C GLY A 650 34.18 -5.30 13.30
N THR A 651 33.25 -4.47 13.77
CA THR A 651 33.50 -3.07 14.17
C THR A 651 32.97 -2.72 15.55
N ALA A 652 32.33 -3.66 16.24
CA ALA A 652 31.56 -3.43 17.48
C ALA A 652 30.34 -2.50 17.32
N GLU A 653 30.00 -2.07 16.10
CA GLU A 653 28.86 -1.19 15.81
C GLU A 653 27.87 -1.82 14.82
N VAL A 654 26.59 -1.50 14.94
CA VAL A 654 25.56 -2.03 14.01
C VAL A 654 25.50 -1.24 12.69
N ASN A 655 25.92 0.01 12.70
CA ASN A 655 25.80 0.96 11.60
C ASN A 655 27.09 1.17 10.78
N VAL A 656 28.20 0.54 11.18
CA VAL A 656 29.50 0.67 10.50
C VAL A 656 29.93 -0.66 9.92
N SER A 657 30.01 -0.75 8.59
CA SER A 657 30.46 -1.95 7.89
C SER A 657 31.97 -2.15 7.99
N PRO A 658 32.46 -3.39 8.22
CA PRO A 658 33.87 -3.71 8.09
C PRO A 658 34.30 -3.72 6.61
N SER A 659 35.57 -3.44 6.36
CA SER A 659 36.13 -3.30 5.00
C SER A 659 35.92 -4.53 4.12
N TYR A 660 36.07 -5.74 4.68
CA TYR A 660 35.87 -6.99 3.94
C TYR A 660 34.42 -7.18 3.44
N GLN A 661 33.41 -6.66 4.14
CA GLN A 661 32.02 -6.66 3.66
C GLN A 661 31.83 -5.66 2.51
N CYS A 662 32.43 -4.48 2.62
CA CYS A 662 32.41 -3.47 1.57
C CYS A 662 33.10 -3.98 0.30
N ARG A 663 34.35 -4.45 0.41
CA ARG A 663 35.15 -4.94 -0.72
C ARG A 663 34.46 -6.10 -1.45
N LYS A 664 33.97 -7.11 -0.73
CA LYS A 664 33.15 -8.20 -1.29
C LYS A 664 31.99 -7.67 -2.13
N SER A 665 31.26 -6.68 -1.61
CA SER A 665 30.09 -6.11 -2.30
C SER A 665 30.46 -5.22 -3.48
N HIS A 666 31.64 -4.59 -3.46
CA HIS A 666 32.15 -3.86 -4.63
C HIS A 666 32.68 -4.79 -5.74
N ILE A 667 33.17 -5.98 -5.40
CA ILE A 667 33.48 -7.03 -6.40
C ILE A 667 32.19 -7.49 -7.10
N GLU A 668 31.11 -7.73 -6.34
CA GLU A 668 29.77 -8.02 -6.89
C GLU A 668 29.29 -6.90 -7.83
N ARG A 669 29.45 -5.64 -7.40
CA ARG A 669 29.06 -4.46 -8.18
C ARG A 669 29.83 -4.38 -9.50
N GLU A 670 31.13 -4.63 -9.48
CA GLU A 670 31.99 -4.63 -10.67
C GLU A 670 31.56 -5.70 -11.67
N VAL A 671 31.29 -6.92 -11.21
CA VAL A 671 30.77 -7.98 -12.09
C VAL A 671 29.36 -7.66 -12.59
N SER A 672 28.53 -7.03 -11.77
CA SER A 672 27.20 -6.55 -12.18
C SER A 672 27.29 -5.49 -13.29
N GLN A 673 28.28 -4.59 -13.22
CA GLN A 673 28.55 -3.58 -14.25
C GLN A 673 28.99 -4.22 -15.58
N LYS A 674 29.84 -5.25 -15.51
CA LYS A 674 30.19 -6.08 -16.67
C LYS A 674 28.93 -6.73 -17.25
N TYR A 675 28.14 -7.41 -16.43
CA TYR A 675 26.90 -8.06 -16.86
C TYR A 675 25.93 -7.09 -17.54
N GLN A 676 25.76 -5.89 -16.96
CA GLN A 676 24.95 -4.82 -17.51
C GLN A 676 25.36 -4.44 -18.94
N THR A 677 26.66 -4.39 -19.20
CA THR A 677 27.24 -4.09 -20.51
C THR A 677 26.99 -5.24 -21.49
N ASP A 678 27.26 -6.47 -21.06
CA ASP A 678 27.16 -7.67 -21.91
C ASP A 678 25.74 -7.96 -22.38
N ILE A 679 24.72 -7.64 -21.56
CA ILE A 679 23.30 -7.81 -21.93
C ILE A 679 22.66 -6.57 -22.56
N ALA A 680 23.42 -5.48 -22.75
CA ALA A 680 22.92 -4.18 -23.19
C ALA A 680 21.69 -3.70 -22.39
N TRP A 681 21.79 -3.73 -21.06
CA TRP A 681 20.68 -3.39 -20.17
C TRP A 681 20.17 -1.95 -20.41
N PRO A 682 18.84 -1.72 -20.55
CA PRO A 682 18.29 -0.41 -20.89
C PRO A 682 18.23 0.58 -19.72
N GLY A 683 18.58 0.18 -18.50
CA GLY A 683 18.53 1.02 -17.30
C GLY A 683 19.74 1.93 -17.10
N GLU A 684 19.79 2.61 -15.96
CA GLU A 684 20.87 3.53 -15.59
C GLU A 684 22.21 2.79 -15.47
N ARG A 685 23.25 3.31 -16.12
CA ARG A 685 24.59 2.71 -16.12
C ARG A 685 25.18 2.74 -14.71
N ILE A 686 25.74 1.61 -14.28
CA ILE A 686 26.52 1.53 -13.04
C ILE A 686 27.82 2.34 -13.25
N PRO A 687 28.12 3.36 -12.43
CA PRO A 687 29.29 4.22 -12.61
C PRO A 687 30.64 3.47 -12.49
N ASP A 688 31.66 3.94 -13.19
CA ASP A 688 33.03 3.48 -12.98
C ASP A 688 33.57 4.04 -11.64
N ILE A 689 34.21 3.20 -10.83
CA ILE A 689 34.81 3.58 -9.53
C ILE A 689 36.22 3.02 -9.42
N SER A 690 37.09 3.69 -8.65
CA SER A 690 38.50 3.33 -8.46
C SER A 690 38.82 2.69 -7.11
N TYR A 691 37.80 2.34 -6.32
CA TYR A 691 37.94 1.82 -4.97
C TYR A 691 37.07 0.58 -4.76
N LEU A 692 37.48 -0.29 -3.82
CA LEU A 692 36.66 -1.38 -3.30
C LEU A 692 36.09 -1.09 -1.90
N ASP A 693 36.74 -0.20 -1.15
CA ASP A 693 36.28 0.26 0.16
C ASP A 693 35.85 1.74 0.11
N PRO A 694 34.55 2.04 0.25
CA PRO A 694 34.03 3.40 0.16
C PRO A 694 34.47 4.30 1.32
N ILE A 695 35.08 3.77 2.38
CA ILE A 695 35.61 4.58 3.49
C ILE A 695 36.60 5.66 3.01
N SER A 696 37.34 5.37 1.94
CA SER A 696 38.29 6.28 1.28
C SER A 696 37.63 7.54 0.69
N ASN A 697 36.31 7.49 0.43
CA ASN A 697 35.54 8.62 -0.12
C ASN A 697 34.74 9.39 0.93
N ILE A 698 34.89 9.05 2.23
CA ILE A 698 34.22 9.81 3.28
C ILE A 698 34.88 11.20 3.34
N PRO A 699 34.12 12.30 3.25
CA PRO A 699 34.67 13.65 3.16
C PRO A 699 35.65 14.03 4.28
N GLY A 700 35.47 13.47 5.49
CA GLY A 700 36.37 13.71 6.63
C GLY A 700 37.63 12.83 6.67
N ILE A 701 37.71 11.81 5.82
CA ILE A 701 38.86 10.88 5.72
C ILE A 701 39.69 11.19 4.47
N GLN A 702 39.02 11.53 3.37
CA GLN A 702 39.65 11.89 2.11
C GLN A 702 40.64 13.05 2.32
N ASN A 703 41.92 12.84 1.98
CA ASN A 703 43.02 13.80 2.15
C ASN A 703 43.37 14.16 3.61
N SER A 704 42.89 13.40 4.61
CA SER A 704 43.28 13.62 6.01
C SER A 704 44.69 13.11 6.27
N THR A 705 45.56 13.97 6.79
CA THR A 705 46.91 13.60 7.27
C THR A 705 46.90 13.00 8.69
N TYR A 706 45.73 12.92 9.34
CA TYR A 706 45.56 12.49 10.73
C TYR A 706 44.61 11.28 10.86
N SER A 707 44.91 10.19 10.15
CA SER A 707 44.12 8.95 10.19
C SER A 707 44.99 7.74 10.56
N PHE A 708 44.49 6.86 11.43
CA PHE A 708 45.06 5.54 11.67
C PHE A 708 44.67 4.52 10.58
N TYR A 709 43.72 4.88 9.72
CA TYR A 709 43.23 4.04 8.63
C TYR A 709 44.06 4.27 7.37
N GLN A 710 44.73 3.21 6.89
CA GLN A 710 45.46 3.22 5.63
C GLN A 710 44.46 2.94 4.50
N THR A 711 44.11 3.97 3.73
CA THR A 711 43.17 3.90 2.60
C THR A 711 43.70 3.11 1.42
#